data_AF-A0A960VH13-F1
#
_entry.id   AF-A0A960VH13-F1
#
_cell.length_a   1.000
_cell.length_b   1.000
_cell.length_c   1.000
_cell.angle_alpha   90.00
_cell.angle_beta   90.00
_cell.angle_gamma   90.00
#
_symmetry.space_group_name_H-M   'P 1'
#
loop_
_entity.id
_entity.type
_entity.pdbx_description
1 polymer ?
#
loop_
_entity_poly.entity_id
_entity_poly.type
_entity_poly.pdbx_seq_one_letter_code
_entity_poly.pdbx_strand_id
1 'polypeptide(L)'
;MRLFARSVSLLAMLLVPVLAGAAKSPAAASAPRAPEFAAAQAAIASTAADTLLLYGGPASGDGKFQDDLDPSLPDDEGWMTLADFEGPLFHVDTFNAELLDPGFSPNHAMWCGAYFRPCTGEPDAPQPGYGLGQAEYLTWSGPVASPGDSVLVNVTAIMNYEMEPGYDYIYFEALEDGVWVRIADWTDSNRTFYGGGVFVPEGVDLSFMLGPDSYVDGDHVHLRWYFRSDLAFSDEDCAYPTDGAVQIDNIAVRFDQGAGPVLQTSDDFEPGSPVSWEPHKAQECSDAAIEPLLEGPGHVPASNTTPQLAFLADGTGCSPVPLADGGDSYGPGGLIVDCEDLQDLLYYHSERDWVSPVIPLPDMTDYDAVLIELDAYLRAGNDEGPYLRVAYRLTSDGLTWNVPRNTAYASFPSTDRRRIRFLIDHVYTNHVSDAVGIQVMLGAARYRGYNEGCWDGVAAPWVDNVAVKAMRHTAPVIAAAPGFEDAVASSGAGLPSVVTTHFHVAAPRRGASLAGAAEIHWILEPNPANDALRTSAPPNPLVGVDVGGTPGSTASYIARNFRFALPTAGFLFPGDRLRYFVRAVDDVAGDLGTALMPADTTGFSDFTTDTYPEDFRWRVLPSTLPAAPDSQPTILVWDGSEDPDERAAFLAALAELGLEPDRDFDYMATRPESNPFVQVNPASLAGYATILMDVGDRALTWGWETGNPQGWLGLGSRNLMVFGNNLLEGAYYGTRTPLIEDLVGAALTASRVGPFIDGQAVAGLVPTGALAGITTALVADGGNNGEFDAMAPAAGQELYAFAAPGGGAGGYPVAGAVLHEPAGTGSRVVAFPIAFGRLATPDGHTGPRSAPAD
;
A
#
# COMPACT_ATOMS: atom_id res chain seq x y z
N MET A 1 49.86 21.21 -14.88
CA MET A 1 50.41 19.87 -14.54
C MET A 1 50.36 19.54 -13.04
N ARG A 2 50.61 20.49 -12.10
CA ARG A 2 50.40 20.26 -10.65
C ARG A 2 48.93 20.33 -10.16
N LEU A 3 48.01 20.90 -10.94
CA LEU A 3 46.55 20.81 -10.68
C LEU A 3 45.93 19.47 -11.13
N PHE A 4 46.55 18.76 -12.07
CA PHE A 4 46.03 17.51 -12.64
C PHE A 4 46.12 16.29 -11.69
N ALA A 5 46.98 16.38 -10.66
CA ALA A 5 47.16 15.33 -9.67
C ALA A 5 46.23 15.46 -8.44
N ARG A 6 45.63 16.65 -8.20
CA ARG A 6 44.74 16.86 -7.04
C ARG A 6 43.33 16.31 -7.26
N SER A 7 42.80 16.34 -8.48
CA SER A 7 41.47 15.84 -8.80
C SER A 7 41.37 14.30 -8.83
N VAL A 8 42.48 13.61 -9.19
CA VAL A 8 42.58 12.13 -9.10
C VAL A 8 42.69 11.69 -7.63
N SER A 9 43.36 12.48 -6.78
CA SER A 9 43.43 12.20 -5.34
C SER A 9 42.13 12.46 -4.61
N LEU A 10 41.26 13.39 -5.03
CA LEU A 10 39.99 13.66 -4.33
C LEU A 10 38.96 12.54 -4.54
N LEU A 11 38.83 11.98 -5.76
CA LEU A 11 37.92 10.86 -6.04
C LEU A 11 38.40 9.56 -5.35
N ALA A 12 39.71 9.31 -5.32
CA ALA A 12 40.31 8.21 -4.57
C ALA A 12 40.33 8.45 -3.03
N MET A 13 40.36 9.72 -2.56
CA MET A 13 40.23 10.08 -1.14
C MET A 13 38.79 10.11 -0.66
N LEU A 14 37.78 10.23 -1.53
CA LEU A 14 36.37 10.09 -1.17
C LEU A 14 35.97 8.61 -1.04
N LEU A 15 36.53 7.71 -1.87
CA LEU A 15 36.20 6.27 -1.84
C LEU A 15 36.88 5.45 -0.73
N VAL A 16 37.98 5.94 -0.12
CA VAL A 16 38.80 5.13 0.82
C VAL A 16 38.44 5.31 2.31
N PRO A 17 38.11 6.52 2.82
CA PRO A 17 37.76 6.70 4.23
C PRO A 17 36.25 6.80 4.53
N VAL A 18 35.38 7.00 3.53
CA VAL A 18 33.90 7.02 3.69
C VAL A 18 33.33 5.70 4.22
N LEU A 19 34.06 4.60 4.04
CA LEU A 19 33.56 3.26 4.34
C LEU A 19 34.37 2.52 5.40
N ALA A 20 35.42 3.12 5.98
CA ALA A 20 36.37 2.44 6.86
C ALA A 20 36.20 2.77 8.36
N GLY A 21 35.21 3.58 8.76
CA GLY A 21 35.17 4.25 10.07
C GLY A 21 34.03 3.89 11.03
N ALA A 22 33.20 2.88 10.79
CA ALA A 22 32.14 2.49 11.74
C ALA A 22 32.67 1.67 12.94
N ALA A 23 33.49 2.28 13.81
CA ALA A 23 33.90 1.70 15.09
C ALA A 23 33.24 2.44 16.27
N LYS A 24 32.38 1.71 16.97
CA LYS A 24 31.46 2.09 18.06
C LYS A 24 32.10 2.88 19.22
N SER A 25 31.51 4.05 19.54
CA SER A 25 31.60 4.68 20.88
C SER A 25 30.62 4.00 21.86
N PRO A 26 30.95 3.83 23.16
CA PRO A 26 30.11 3.06 24.09
C PRO A 26 28.78 3.77 24.39
N ALA A 27 27.70 2.98 24.37
CA ALA A 27 26.32 3.41 24.48
C ALA A 27 26.02 4.18 25.79
N ALA A 28 25.53 5.40 25.65
CA ALA A 28 24.58 5.97 26.60
C ALA A 28 23.19 5.48 26.18
N ALA A 29 22.45 4.87 27.11
CA ALA A 29 21.10 4.38 26.87
C ALA A 29 20.16 5.52 26.45
N SER A 30 19.85 5.62 25.16
CA SER A 30 18.78 6.46 24.64
C SER A 30 17.46 5.71 24.72
N ALA A 31 16.42 6.39 25.19
CA ALA A 31 15.04 5.90 25.25
C ALA A 31 14.52 5.43 23.87
N PRO A 32 13.49 4.56 23.81
CA PRO A 32 12.94 4.06 22.56
C PRO A 32 12.42 5.24 21.72
N ARG A 33 12.92 5.37 20.49
CA ARG A 33 12.53 6.41 19.53
C ARG A 33 11.42 5.85 18.65
N ALA A 34 10.34 6.62 18.47
CA ALA A 34 9.19 6.24 17.64
C ALA A 34 9.55 6.23 16.13
N PRO A 35 9.03 5.27 15.33
CA PRO A 35 9.22 5.25 13.89
C PRO A 35 8.08 6.02 13.15
N GLU A 36 8.44 6.78 12.11
CA GLU A 36 7.59 7.51 11.15
C GLU A 36 7.97 7.06 9.71
N PHE A 37 7.03 6.98 8.74
CA PHE A 37 7.18 7.53 7.36
C PHE A 37 5.94 7.35 6.44
N ALA A 38 5.90 8.24 5.42
CA ALA A 38 4.93 8.56 4.37
C ALA A 38 4.65 7.39 3.38
N ALA A 39 3.42 7.14 2.91
CA ALA A 39 2.72 7.95 1.89
C ALA A 39 1.19 8.10 2.12
N ALA A 40 0.72 7.87 3.34
CA ALA A 40 -0.55 8.43 3.84
C ALA A 40 -0.46 8.93 5.29
N GLN A 41 0.70 8.78 5.93
CA GLN A 41 0.95 9.23 7.30
C GLN A 41 1.76 10.53 7.28
N ALA A 42 1.09 11.64 6.99
CA ALA A 42 1.59 12.91 7.47
C ALA A 42 1.63 12.86 9.00
N ALA A 43 2.66 13.43 9.64
CA ALA A 43 2.65 13.69 11.07
C ALA A 43 1.38 14.51 11.39
N ILE A 44 0.33 13.85 11.88
CA ILE A 44 -0.93 14.49 12.26
C ILE A 44 -0.61 15.32 13.51
N ALA A 45 -0.37 16.60 13.32
CA ALA A 45 -0.26 17.52 14.43
C ALA A 45 -1.67 17.88 14.90
N SER A 46 -2.20 17.12 15.84
CA SER A 46 -3.37 17.52 16.63
C SER A 46 -3.12 17.23 18.11
N THR A 47 -3.47 18.17 18.98
CA THR A 47 -3.55 17.91 20.41
C THR A 47 -4.87 17.20 20.70
N ALA A 48 -4.92 15.88 20.52
CA ALA A 48 -6.01 15.10 21.08
C ALA A 48 -5.92 15.23 22.61
N ALA A 49 -6.82 16.00 23.22
CA ALA A 49 -6.71 16.32 24.65
C ALA A 49 -7.15 15.14 25.53
N ASP A 50 -8.05 14.30 25.02
CA ASP A 50 -8.52 13.07 25.66
C ASP A 50 -8.70 11.99 24.57
N THR A 51 -8.01 10.86 24.75
CA THR A 51 -8.18 9.65 23.93
C THR A 51 -8.77 8.58 24.82
N LEU A 52 -9.98 8.11 24.51
CA LEU A 52 -10.59 6.98 25.18
C LEU A 52 -10.25 5.71 24.38
N LEU A 53 -9.54 4.79 25.01
CA LEU A 53 -9.29 3.47 24.45
C LEU A 53 -10.57 2.64 24.56
N LEU A 54 -11.13 2.21 23.43
CA LEU A 54 -12.38 1.45 23.35
C LEU A 54 -12.14 -0.05 23.22
N TYR A 55 -11.08 -0.42 22.51
CA TYR A 55 -10.70 -1.81 22.26
C TYR A 55 -9.18 -1.91 22.10
N GLY A 56 -8.60 -3.00 22.60
CA GLY A 56 -7.19 -3.33 22.51
C GLY A 56 -6.22 -2.32 23.13
N GLY A 57 -4.99 -2.25 22.61
CA GLY A 57 -3.94 -1.35 23.09
C GLY A 57 -3.03 -1.93 24.19
N PRO A 58 -2.04 -1.16 24.69
CA PRO A 58 -0.94 -1.72 25.50
C PRO A 58 -1.36 -2.40 26.80
N ALA A 59 -2.50 -1.98 27.36
CA ALA A 59 -3.01 -2.45 28.64
C ALA A 59 -4.15 -3.48 28.52
N SER A 60 -4.63 -3.80 27.31
CA SER A 60 -5.66 -4.83 27.07
C SER A 60 -5.03 -6.14 26.58
N GLY A 61 -5.73 -7.26 26.81
CA GLY A 61 -5.53 -8.50 26.08
C GLY A 61 -6.04 -8.36 24.64
N ASP A 62 -7.21 -7.73 24.48
CA ASP A 62 -7.89 -7.62 23.19
C ASP A 62 -7.07 -7.01 22.04
N GLY A 63 -7.37 -7.45 20.82
CA GLY A 63 -6.71 -7.08 19.59
C GLY A 63 -5.28 -7.61 19.46
N LYS A 64 -4.79 -8.40 20.42
CA LYS A 64 -3.45 -9.03 20.37
C LYS A 64 -3.50 -10.49 19.93
N PHE A 65 -4.71 -11.03 19.83
CA PHE A 65 -5.00 -12.41 19.44
C PHE A 65 -4.36 -13.45 20.38
N GLN A 66 -4.24 -13.10 21.66
CA GLN A 66 -3.46 -13.82 22.67
C GLN A 66 -4.32 -14.23 23.85
N ASP A 67 -4.15 -15.47 24.32
CA ASP A 67 -4.81 -15.91 25.55
C ASP A 67 -4.30 -15.10 26.76
N ASP A 68 -5.23 -14.59 27.56
CA ASP A 68 -4.96 -13.76 28.73
C ASP A 68 -4.14 -14.48 29.83
N LEU A 69 -4.16 -15.82 29.87
CA LEU A 69 -3.43 -16.64 30.84
C LEU A 69 -2.06 -17.08 30.30
N ASP A 70 -1.95 -17.31 29.00
CA ASP A 70 -0.71 -17.65 28.30
C ASP A 70 -0.60 -16.90 26.96
N PRO A 71 0.12 -15.76 26.93
CA PRO A 71 0.30 -14.95 25.72
C PRO A 71 1.02 -15.63 24.54
N SER A 72 1.42 -16.90 24.68
CA SER A 72 1.94 -17.71 23.58
C SER A 72 0.86 -18.56 22.88
N LEU A 73 -0.34 -18.64 23.45
CA LEU A 73 -1.46 -19.37 22.88
C LEU A 73 -2.40 -18.41 22.12
N PRO A 74 -2.94 -18.84 20.98
CA PRO A 74 -3.84 -18.03 20.18
C PRO A 74 -5.21 -17.95 20.87
N ASP A 75 -5.81 -16.77 20.84
CA ASP A 75 -7.19 -16.53 21.28
C ASP A 75 -7.87 -15.66 20.22
N ASP A 76 -9.05 -16.09 19.75
CA ASP A 76 -9.84 -15.32 18.80
C ASP A 76 -10.37 -14.03 19.38
N GLU A 77 -10.43 -13.90 20.71
CA GLU A 77 -10.93 -12.71 21.40
C GLU A 77 -12.32 -12.28 20.87
N GLY A 78 -13.10 -13.25 20.39
CA GLY A 78 -14.41 -13.08 19.76
C GLY A 78 -14.40 -12.51 18.34
N TRP A 79 -13.24 -12.41 17.69
CA TRP A 79 -13.18 -12.18 16.25
C TRP A 79 -13.68 -13.43 15.50
N MET A 80 -14.31 -13.21 14.36
CA MET A 80 -14.87 -14.29 13.55
C MET A 80 -14.84 -13.91 12.07
N THR A 81 -14.97 -14.91 11.19
CA THR A 81 -15.16 -14.65 9.76
C THR A 81 -16.49 -13.92 9.53
N LEU A 82 -16.52 -13.04 8.52
CA LEU A 82 -17.76 -12.39 8.09
C LEU A 82 -18.79 -13.43 7.63
N ALA A 83 -18.34 -14.53 7.02
CA ALA A 83 -19.16 -15.67 6.64
C ALA A 83 -19.93 -16.28 7.82
N ASP A 84 -19.24 -16.59 8.93
CA ASP A 84 -19.85 -17.14 10.13
C ASP A 84 -20.82 -16.17 10.81
N PHE A 85 -20.58 -14.87 10.63
CA PHE A 85 -21.44 -13.83 11.21
C PHE A 85 -22.77 -13.70 10.47
N GLU A 86 -22.78 -13.85 9.14
CA GLU A 86 -23.96 -13.55 8.31
C GLU A 86 -24.79 -14.80 7.95
N GLY A 87 -24.19 -15.99 7.95
CA GLY A 87 -24.86 -17.24 7.52
C GLY A 87 -25.22 -17.24 6.02
N PRO A 88 -25.62 -18.39 5.43
CA PRO A 88 -25.94 -18.44 4.00
C PRO A 88 -27.17 -17.58 3.68
N LEU A 89 -27.10 -16.83 2.58
CA LEU A 89 -28.23 -16.03 2.10
C LEU A 89 -29.37 -16.89 1.56
N PHE A 90 -29.11 -18.14 1.15
CA PHE A 90 -30.16 -19.09 0.82
C PHE A 90 -30.92 -19.55 2.07
N HIS A 91 -32.21 -19.23 2.15
CA HIS A 91 -33.10 -19.67 3.22
C HIS A 91 -34.55 -19.79 2.74
N VAL A 92 -35.36 -20.59 3.43
CA VAL A 92 -36.79 -20.72 3.10
C VAL A 92 -37.55 -19.49 3.63
N ASP A 93 -38.23 -18.79 2.73
CA ASP A 93 -39.05 -17.61 3.07
C ASP A 93 -40.37 -17.60 2.25
N THR A 94 -41.35 -16.82 2.72
CA THR A 94 -42.60 -16.54 2.00
C THR A 94 -42.47 -15.37 1.00
N PHE A 95 -41.33 -14.68 1.01
CA PHE A 95 -41.07 -13.48 0.22
C PHE A 95 -41.19 -13.75 -1.28
N ASN A 96 -42.15 -13.09 -1.95
CA ASN A 96 -42.54 -13.30 -3.35
C ASN A 96 -42.87 -14.75 -3.76
N ALA A 97 -42.97 -15.69 -2.81
CA ALA A 97 -43.19 -17.10 -3.07
C ALA A 97 -44.58 -17.37 -3.66
N GLU A 98 -45.62 -16.62 -3.26
CA GLU A 98 -46.98 -16.78 -3.80
C GLU A 98 -47.07 -16.53 -5.32
N LEU A 99 -46.06 -15.88 -5.91
CA LEU A 99 -45.99 -15.68 -7.36
C LEU A 99 -45.56 -16.96 -8.10
N LEU A 100 -44.80 -17.85 -7.44
CA LEU A 100 -44.27 -19.09 -8.02
C LEU A 100 -45.33 -20.19 -8.06
N ASP A 101 -46.13 -20.32 -7.00
CA ASP A 101 -47.32 -21.17 -6.97
C ASP A 101 -48.54 -20.42 -6.40
N PRO A 102 -49.31 -19.72 -7.26
CA PRO A 102 -50.51 -18.99 -6.84
C PRO A 102 -51.63 -19.87 -6.25
N GLY A 103 -51.50 -21.19 -6.34
CA GLY A 103 -52.42 -22.15 -5.74
C GLY A 103 -52.23 -22.34 -4.24
N PHE A 104 -51.08 -21.91 -3.69
CA PHE A 104 -50.68 -22.06 -2.30
C PHE A 104 -50.54 -20.69 -1.61
N SER A 105 -51.07 -20.57 -0.39
CA SER A 105 -50.99 -19.33 0.41
C SER A 105 -51.07 -19.66 1.92
N PRO A 106 -50.03 -19.35 2.72
CA PRO A 106 -48.73 -18.87 2.25
C PRO A 106 -48.02 -19.94 1.42
N ASN A 107 -47.35 -19.53 0.35
CA ASN A 107 -46.36 -20.35 -0.33
C ASN A 107 -44.98 -20.09 0.29
N HIS A 108 -44.09 -21.07 0.26
CA HIS A 108 -42.70 -20.93 0.69
C HIS A 108 -41.77 -21.26 -0.46
N ALA A 109 -40.67 -20.51 -0.57
CA ALA A 109 -39.67 -20.72 -1.59
C ALA A 109 -38.27 -20.60 -0.98
N MET A 110 -37.28 -21.19 -1.64
CA MET A 110 -35.88 -20.98 -1.31
C MET A 110 -35.45 -19.62 -1.86
N TRP A 111 -35.22 -18.65 -0.99
CA TRP A 111 -34.82 -17.28 -1.33
C TRP A 111 -33.34 -17.06 -1.05
N CYS A 112 -32.61 -16.51 -2.03
CA CYS A 112 -31.27 -15.97 -1.88
C CYS A 112 -31.35 -14.45 -1.74
N GLY A 113 -31.23 -13.94 -0.52
CA GLY A 113 -31.25 -12.50 -0.26
C GLY A 113 -31.16 -12.17 1.23
N ALA A 114 -31.08 -10.88 1.52
CA ALA A 114 -31.09 -10.33 2.87
C ALA A 114 -31.93 -9.05 2.92
N TYR A 115 -32.08 -8.50 4.10
CA TYR A 115 -32.75 -7.23 4.32
C TYR A 115 -31.73 -6.11 4.57
N PHE A 116 -31.69 -5.12 3.68
CA PHE A 116 -30.79 -3.97 3.71
C PHE A 116 -31.50 -2.71 4.20
N ARG A 117 -30.72 -1.68 4.51
CA ARG A 117 -31.28 -0.37 4.86
C ARG A 117 -31.99 0.22 3.63
N PRO A 118 -33.19 0.83 3.78
CA PRO A 118 -33.92 1.39 2.65
C PRO A 118 -33.14 2.48 1.90
N CYS A 119 -33.16 2.40 0.57
CA CYS A 119 -32.37 3.26 -0.31
C CYS A 119 -32.91 4.67 -0.52
N THR A 120 -34.21 4.87 -0.25
CA THR A 120 -34.91 6.13 -0.52
C THR A 120 -34.84 7.15 0.61
N GLY A 121 -34.08 6.89 1.68
CA GLY A 121 -34.03 7.76 2.86
C GLY A 121 -35.35 7.81 3.65
N GLU A 122 -36.34 6.99 3.27
CA GLU A 122 -37.54 6.75 4.05
C GLU A 122 -37.15 5.96 5.31
N PRO A 123 -37.41 6.48 6.50
CA PRO A 123 -37.18 5.74 7.73
C PRO A 123 -38.25 4.64 7.87
N ASP A 124 -37.82 3.46 8.33
CA ASP A 124 -38.62 2.47 9.07
C ASP A 124 -38.95 1.10 8.42
N ALA A 125 -38.40 0.71 7.27
CA ALA A 125 -38.46 -0.71 6.86
C ALA A 125 -37.21 -1.17 6.09
N PRO A 126 -36.50 -2.21 6.58
CA PRO A 126 -35.49 -2.91 5.79
C PRO A 126 -36.07 -3.33 4.43
N GLN A 127 -35.31 -3.16 3.35
CA GLN A 127 -35.69 -3.56 1.99
C GLN A 127 -35.05 -4.91 1.66
N PRO A 128 -35.79 -5.84 1.05
CA PRO A 128 -35.22 -7.09 0.54
C PRO A 128 -34.16 -6.76 -0.53
N GLY A 129 -33.17 -7.62 -0.69
CA GLY A 129 -32.07 -7.36 -1.62
C GLY A 129 -30.97 -8.41 -1.59
N TYR A 130 -29.86 -8.15 -2.29
CA TYR A 130 -28.59 -8.86 -2.15
C TYR A 130 -27.40 -7.89 -2.05
N GLY A 131 -26.27 -8.37 -1.51
CA GLY A 131 -25.07 -7.57 -1.27
C GLY A 131 -24.06 -7.58 -2.42
N LEU A 132 -23.03 -6.75 -2.32
CA LEU A 132 -21.88 -6.80 -3.25
C LEU A 132 -20.97 -7.99 -2.91
N GLY A 133 -20.33 -8.56 -3.93
CA GLY A 133 -19.30 -9.60 -3.81
C GLY A 133 -19.76 -10.89 -3.14
N GLN A 134 -21.06 -11.19 -3.18
CA GLN A 134 -21.63 -12.36 -2.50
C GLN A 134 -21.43 -13.61 -3.35
N ALA A 135 -21.19 -14.75 -2.69
CA ALA A 135 -21.08 -16.05 -3.33
C ALA A 135 -21.80 -17.12 -2.49
N GLU A 136 -22.89 -17.67 -3.03
CA GLU A 136 -23.82 -18.51 -2.25
C GLU A 136 -24.19 -19.79 -3.01
N TYR A 137 -24.20 -20.92 -2.31
CA TYR A 137 -24.54 -22.22 -2.85
C TYR A 137 -25.84 -22.76 -2.27
N LEU A 138 -26.62 -23.43 -3.11
CA LEU A 138 -27.68 -24.34 -2.71
C LEU A 138 -27.36 -25.69 -3.35
N THR A 139 -26.91 -26.67 -2.57
CA THR A 139 -26.39 -27.94 -3.08
C THR A 139 -27.34 -29.10 -2.84
N TRP A 140 -27.25 -30.11 -3.70
CA TRP A 140 -27.96 -31.38 -3.53
C TRP A 140 -27.11 -32.51 -4.10
N SER A 141 -27.21 -33.70 -3.49
CA SER A 141 -26.64 -34.92 -4.04
C SER A 141 -27.63 -36.07 -3.98
N GLY A 142 -27.52 -37.01 -4.94
CA GLY A 142 -28.35 -38.20 -4.96
C GLY A 142 -27.73 -39.38 -5.70
N PRO A 143 -27.97 -40.62 -5.24
CA PRO A 143 -27.34 -41.81 -5.81
C PRO A 143 -27.97 -42.21 -7.15
N VAL A 144 -27.15 -42.72 -8.07
CA VAL A 144 -27.63 -43.39 -9.29
C VAL A 144 -27.90 -44.87 -9.03
N ALA A 145 -28.83 -45.47 -9.77
CA ALA A 145 -29.20 -46.87 -9.58
C ALA A 145 -28.12 -47.84 -10.09
N SER A 146 -27.35 -47.45 -11.10
CA SER A 146 -26.28 -48.24 -11.74
C SER A 146 -25.04 -47.37 -11.93
N PRO A 147 -24.08 -47.40 -10.97
CA PRO A 147 -22.92 -46.49 -11.01
C PRO A 147 -21.95 -46.70 -12.17
N GLY A 148 -22.05 -47.82 -12.88
CA GLY A 148 -21.23 -48.08 -14.08
C GLY A 148 -21.81 -47.51 -15.38
N ASP A 149 -23.02 -46.97 -15.36
CA ASP A 149 -23.73 -46.45 -16.54
C ASP A 149 -23.92 -44.94 -16.43
N SER A 150 -23.93 -44.22 -17.56
CA SER A 150 -24.30 -42.80 -17.60
C SER A 150 -25.75 -42.58 -17.14
N VAL A 151 -26.06 -41.36 -16.70
CA VAL A 151 -27.40 -40.95 -16.28
C VAL A 151 -27.86 -39.70 -17.02
N LEU A 152 -29.07 -39.73 -17.56
CA LEU A 152 -29.77 -38.53 -17.98
C LEU A 152 -30.37 -37.87 -16.74
N VAL A 153 -29.87 -36.69 -16.39
CA VAL A 153 -30.40 -35.87 -15.31
C VAL A 153 -31.41 -34.90 -15.90
N ASN A 154 -32.62 -34.85 -15.34
CA ASN A 154 -33.62 -33.84 -15.61
C ASN A 154 -33.92 -33.04 -14.33
N VAL A 155 -33.83 -31.72 -14.43
CA VAL A 155 -34.12 -30.81 -13.33
C VAL A 155 -35.20 -29.84 -13.77
N THR A 156 -36.28 -29.79 -12.99
CA THR A 156 -37.37 -28.83 -13.18
C THR A 156 -37.52 -27.94 -11.95
N ALA A 157 -37.78 -26.66 -12.13
CA ALA A 157 -38.07 -25.71 -11.05
C ALA A 157 -38.88 -24.53 -11.59
N ILE A 158 -39.36 -23.66 -10.70
CA ILE A 158 -39.94 -22.36 -11.05
C ILE A 158 -39.23 -21.30 -10.21
N MET A 159 -38.85 -20.17 -10.81
CA MET A 159 -38.13 -19.13 -10.09
C MET A 159 -38.48 -17.70 -10.48
N ASN A 160 -38.19 -16.79 -9.57
CA ASN A 160 -38.13 -15.34 -9.78
C ASN A 160 -36.69 -14.89 -9.53
N TYR A 161 -36.17 -13.98 -10.34
CA TYR A 161 -34.82 -13.45 -10.17
C TYR A 161 -34.74 -11.97 -10.60
N GLU A 162 -33.90 -11.22 -9.88
CA GLU A 162 -33.58 -9.83 -10.19
C GLU A 162 -32.16 -9.51 -9.70
N MET A 163 -31.27 -9.30 -10.65
CA MET A 163 -29.84 -9.11 -10.43
C MET A 163 -29.29 -8.06 -11.41
N GLU A 164 -28.06 -7.56 -11.19
CA GLU A 164 -27.44 -6.62 -12.11
C GLU A 164 -27.20 -7.29 -13.50
N PRO A 165 -27.68 -6.70 -14.60
CA PRO A 165 -27.64 -7.33 -15.92
C PRO A 165 -26.21 -7.46 -16.46
N GLY A 166 -25.73 -8.69 -16.58
CA GLY A 166 -24.43 -9.03 -17.16
C GLY A 166 -23.24 -8.96 -16.21
N TYR A 167 -23.51 -8.80 -14.91
CA TYR A 167 -22.50 -8.69 -13.86
C TYR A 167 -22.77 -9.69 -12.74
N ASP A 168 -24.04 -9.79 -12.35
CA ASP A 168 -24.51 -10.70 -11.31
C ASP A 168 -25.25 -11.88 -11.92
N TYR A 169 -25.07 -13.06 -11.32
CA TYR A 169 -25.54 -14.31 -11.90
C TYR A 169 -26.03 -15.29 -10.86
N ILE A 170 -27.07 -16.04 -11.24
CA ILE A 170 -27.39 -17.35 -10.66
C ILE A 170 -27.04 -18.41 -11.70
N TYR A 171 -26.25 -19.40 -11.30
CA TYR A 171 -25.83 -20.52 -12.12
C TYR A 171 -26.52 -21.79 -11.65
N PHE A 172 -26.84 -22.68 -12.59
CA PHE A 172 -27.11 -24.09 -12.28
C PHE A 172 -25.96 -24.94 -12.80
N GLU A 173 -25.35 -25.72 -11.92
CA GLU A 173 -24.12 -26.45 -12.19
C GLU A 173 -24.22 -27.91 -11.74
N ALA A 174 -23.46 -28.76 -12.41
CA ALA A 174 -23.27 -30.16 -12.05
C ALA A 174 -21.78 -30.46 -11.90
N LEU A 175 -21.41 -31.37 -10.99
CA LEU A 175 -20.02 -31.79 -10.86
C LEU A 175 -19.69 -32.84 -11.93
N GLU A 176 -18.77 -32.52 -12.84
CA GLU A 176 -18.25 -33.42 -13.88
C GLU A 176 -16.74 -33.62 -13.67
N ASP A 177 -16.33 -34.88 -13.47
CA ASP A 177 -14.93 -35.28 -13.31
C ASP A 177 -14.18 -34.47 -12.25
N GLY A 178 -14.88 -34.12 -11.16
CA GLY A 178 -14.36 -33.32 -10.05
C GLY A 178 -14.37 -31.81 -10.26
N VAL A 179 -14.94 -31.31 -11.37
CA VAL A 179 -15.03 -29.89 -11.71
C VAL A 179 -16.50 -29.47 -11.84
N TRP A 180 -16.88 -28.33 -11.29
CA TRP A 180 -18.22 -27.78 -11.49
C TRP A 180 -18.37 -27.27 -12.93
N VAL A 181 -19.32 -27.83 -13.67
CA VAL A 181 -19.66 -27.45 -15.04
C VAL A 181 -20.99 -26.71 -15.05
N ARG A 182 -20.96 -25.52 -15.66
CA ARG A 182 -22.15 -24.68 -15.85
C ARG A 182 -23.09 -25.30 -16.87
N ILE A 183 -24.31 -25.60 -16.44
CA ILE A 183 -25.39 -26.15 -17.28
C ILE A 183 -26.30 -25.03 -17.78
N ALA A 184 -26.61 -24.06 -16.91
CA ALA A 184 -27.40 -22.88 -17.23
C ALA A 184 -26.98 -21.68 -16.37
N ASP A 185 -27.28 -20.48 -16.86
CA ASP A 185 -27.08 -19.23 -16.15
C ASP A 185 -28.22 -18.26 -16.40
N TRP A 186 -28.50 -17.44 -15.39
CA TRP A 186 -29.43 -16.34 -15.48
C TRP A 186 -28.77 -15.11 -14.86
N THR A 187 -29.09 -13.97 -15.44
CA THR A 187 -28.68 -12.62 -15.02
C THR A 187 -29.85 -11.70 -15.36
N ASP A 188 -29.80 -10.43 -14.94
CA ASP A 188 -30.87 -9.45 -15.18
C ASP A 188 -32.14 -9.79 -14.38
N SER A 189 -33.35 -9.58 -14.92
CA SER A 189 -34.61 -9.82 -14.22
C SER A 189 -35.69 -10.46 -15.08
N ASN A 190 -36.51 -11.34 -14.49
CA ASN A 190 -37.75 -11.83 -15.10
C ASN A 190 -38.98 -10.97 -14.79
N ARG A 191 -38.80 -9.72 -14.35
CA ARG A 191 -39.91 -8.75 -14.26
C ARG A 191 -40.39 -8.31 -15.63
N THR A 192 -41.68 -7.97 -15.70
CA THR A 192 -42.31 -7.34 -16.88
C THR A 192 -41.67 -6.02 -17.35
N PHE A 193 -40.95 -5.32 -16.47
CA PHE A 193 -40.14 -4.15 -16.77
C PHE A 193 -38.98 -4.04 -15.77
N TYR A 194 -37.79 -3.70 -16.28
CA TYR A 194 -36.58 -3.57 -15.49
C TYR A 194 -36.71 -2.53 -14.36
N GLY A 195 -36.41 -2.94 -13.12
CA GLY A 195 -36.38 -2.06 -11.95
C GLY A 195 -37.74 -1.56 -11.44
N GLY A 196 -38.82 -2.35 -11.59
CA GLY A 196 -40.12 -1.99 -10.99
C GLY A 196 -41.39 -2.67 -11.53
N GLY A 197 -41.27 -3.71 -12.36
CA GLY A 197 -42.40 -4.52 -12.85
C GLY A 197 -42.85 -5.63 -11.89
N VAL A 198 -43.88 -6.40 -12.27
CA VAL A 198 -44.26 -7.65 -11.58
C VAL A 198 -43.44 -8.81 -12.14
N PHE A 199 -43.02 -9.74 -11.28
CA PHE A 199 -42.37 -10.99 -11.69
C PHE A 199 -43.27 -11.84 -12.59
N VAL A 200 -42.69 -12.39 -13.65
CA VAL A 200 -43.30 -13.45 -14.46
C VAL A 200 -42.45 -14.70 -14.24
N PRO A 201 -42.89 -15.67 -13.42
CA PRO A 201 -42.08 -16.80 -13.03
C PRO A 201 -41.43 -17.51 -14.22
N GLU A 202 -40.14 -17.75 -14.12
CA GLU A 202 -39.35 -18.46 -15.12
C GLU A 202 -39.41 -19.97 -14.83
N GLY A 203 -39.82 -20.75 -15.83
CA GLY A 203 -39.83 -22.20 -15.74
C GLY A 203 -38.47 -22.78 -16.12
N VAL A 204 -37.87 -23.55 -15.21
CA VAL A 204 -36.62 -24.26 -15.45
C VAL A 204 -36.95 -25.69 -15.87
N ASP A 205 -36.39 -26.14 -17.00
CA ASP A 205 -36.45 -27.53 -17.48
C ASP A 205 -35.13 -27.87 -18.17
N LEU A 206 -34.19 -28.39 -17.39
CA LEU A 206 -32.84 -28.73 -17.83
C LEU A 206 -32.73 -30.24 -18.01
N SER A 207 -32.00 -30.66 -19.04
CA SER A 207 -31.71 -32.07 -19.29
C SER A 207 -30.28 -32.23 -19.83
N PHE A 208 -29.45 -33.02 -19.13
CA PHE A 208 -28.04 -33.22 -19.46
C PHE A 208 -27.58 -34.62 -19.05
N MET A 209 -26.44 -35.06 -19.59
CA MET A 209 -25.91 -36.41 -19.37
C MET A 209 -24.69 -36.34 -18.47
N LEU A 210 -24.62 -37.18 -17.44
CA LEU A 210 -23.42 -37.37 -16.63
C LEU A 210 -22.84 -38.77 -16.85
N GLY A 211 -21.52 -38.85 -16.96
CA GLY A 211 -20.79 -40.11 -17.09
C GLY A 211 -20.47 -40.74 -15.73
N PRO A 212 -20.12 -42.04 -15.68
CA PRO A 212 -19.66 -42.69 -14.46
C PRO A 212 -18.49 -42.00 -13.75
N ASP A 213 -17.58 -41.40 -14.52
CA ASP A 213 -16.41 -40.69 -13.99
C ASP A 213 -16.78 -39.38 -13.25
N SER A 214 -18.01 -38.90 -13.45
CA SER A 214 -18.56 -37.70 -12.82
C SER A 214 -19.25 -37.98 -11.48
N TYR A 215 -19.38 -39.25 -11.05
CA TYR A 215 -20.04 -39.60 -9.80
C TYR A 215 -19.12 -39.42 -8.59
N VAL A 216 -19.55 -38.61 -7.63
CA VAL A 216 -18.87 -38.43 -6.34
C VAL A 216 -19.13 -39.66 -5.47
N ASP A 217 -18.13 -40.03 -4.66
CA ASP A 217 -18.15 -41.25 -3.84
C ASP A 217 -18.43 -42.56 -4.61
N GLY A 218 -18.31 -42.48 -5.94
CA GLY A 218 -18.50 -43.58 -6.87
C GLY A 218 -19.95 -43.83 -7.30
N ASP A 219 -20.95 -43.16 -6.75
CA ASP A 219 -22.36 -43.36 -7.13
C ASP A 219 -23.30 -42.14 -6.99
N HIS A 220 -22.82 -40.96 -6.59
CA HIS A 220 -23.67 -39.78 -6.41
C HIS A 220 -23.49 -38.74 -7.52
N VAL A 221 -24.61 -38.21 -8.01
CA VAL A 221 -24.65 -36.97 -8.80
C VAL A 221 -24.71 -35.80 -7.83
N HIS A 222 -23.87 -34.79 -8.05
CA HIS A 222 -23.85 -33.53 -7.29
C HIS A 222 -24.31 -32.37 -8.16
N LEU A 223 -25.26 -31.60 -7.65
CA LEU A 223 -25.88 -30.45 -8.31
C LEU A 223 -25.79 -29.23 -7.39
N ARG A 224 -25.68 -28.03 -7.95
CA ARG A 224 -25.82 -26.79 -7.18
C ARG A 224 -26.48 -25.67 -7.97
N TRP A 225 -27.19 -24.83 -7.23
CA TRP A 225 -27.41 -23.45 -7.63
C TRP A 225 -26.30 -22.60 -7.02
N TYR A 226 -25.70 -21.72 -7.81
CA TYR A 226 -24.61 -20.86 -7.38
C TYR A 226 -24.93 -19.41 -7.72
N PHE A 227 -25.24 -18.60 -6.70
CA PHE A 227 -25.39 -17.17 -6.84
C PHE A 227 -24.04 -16.49 -6.66
N ARG A 228 -23.74 -15.53 -7.54
CA ARG A 228 -22.58 -14.66 -7.46
C ARG A 228 -22.97 -13.24 -7.84
N SER A 229 -22.62 -12.26 -7.01
CA SER A 229 -22.59 -10.85 -7.40
C SER A 229 -21.18 -10.37 -7.68
N ASP A 230 -21.08 -9.35 -8.53
CA ASP A 230 -19.87 -8.59 -8.74
C ASP A 230 -19.70 -7.53 -7.64
N LEU A 231 -18.83 -6.57 -7.88
CA LEU A 231 -18.33 -5.64 -6.90
C LEU A 231 -18.97 -4.24 -7.03
N ALA A 232 -19.97 -4.10 -7.90
CA ALA A 232 -20.69 -2.85 -8.14
C ALA A 232 -22.21 -3.05 -8.05
N PHE A 233 -22.89 -1.98 -7.64
CA PHE A 233 -24.33 -1.80 -7.80
C PHE A 233 -25.23 -2.94 -7.27
N SER A 234 -25.68 -2.79 -6.02
CA SER A 234 -26.64 -3.72 -5.41
C SER A 234 -27.64 -2.98 -4.50
N ASP A 235 -28.39 -3.75 -3.73
CA ASP A 235 -29.24 -3.23 -2.65
C ASP A 235 -28.42 -2.65 -1.51
N GLU A 236 -27.25 -3.22 -1.26
CA GLU A 236 -26.36 -2.81 -0.18
C GLU A 236 -25.89 -1.36 -0.37
N ASP A 237 -25.42 -1.01 -1.56
CA ASP A 237 -24.93 0.34 -1.87
C ASP A 237 -26.03 1.29 -2.39
N CYS A 238 -27.24 0.77 -2.59
CA CYS A 238 -28.41 1.45 -3.12
C CYS A 238 -28.29 1.95 -4.55
N ALA A 239 -27.33 1.41 -5.31
CA ALA A 239 -27.19 1.75 -6.71
C ALA A 239 -27.98 0.82 -7.64
N TYR A 240 -28.36 -0.37 -7.16
CA TYR A 240 -29.28 -1.28 -7.87
C TYR A 240 -30.26 -1.99 -6.93
N PRO A 241 -31.33 -1.32 -6.48
CA PRO A 241 -32.33 -1.94 -5.62
C PRO A 241 -33.11 -3.06 -6.33
N THR A 242 -33.21 -4.22 -5.70
CA THR A 242 -33.86 -5.46 -6.15
C THR A 242 -34.79 -6.02 -5.06
N ASP A 243 -35.35 -7.21 -5.30
CA ASP A 243 -36.10 -8.00 -4.33
C ASP A 243 -35.27 -9.24 -3.86
N GLY A 244 -33.94 -9.13 -3.88
CA GLY A 244 -33.00 -10.24 -3.69
C GLY A 244 -32.72 -10.99 -4.99
N ALA A 245 -31.67 -11.81 -4.96
CA ALA A 245 -31.10 -12.39 -6.17
C ALA A 245 -32.06 -13.38 -6.85
N VAL A 246 -32.59 -14.34 -6.10
CA VAL A 246 -33.49 -15.38 -6.65
C VAL A 246 -34.43 -15.96 -5.59
N GLN A 247 -35.68 -16.24 -5.96
CA GLN A 247 -36.58 -17.16 -5.25
C GLN A 247 -36.83 -18.40 -6.12
N ILE A 248 -36.58 -19.60 -5.59
CA ILE A 248 -36.71 -20.88 -6.30
C ILE A 248 -37.71 -21.76 -5.57
N ASP A 249 -38.62 -22.38 -6.31
CA ASP A 249 -39.64 -23.27 -5.78
C ASP A 249 -39.89 -24.46 -6.71
N ASN A 250 -40.55 -25.50 -6.20
CA ASN A 250 -40.96 -26.71 -6.91
C ASN A 250 -39.80 -27.41 -7.62
N ILE A 251 -38.65 -27.51 -6.95
CA ILE A 251 -37.46 -28.16 -7.51
C ILE A 251 -37.69 -29.67 -7.54
N ALA A 252 -37.59 -30.28 -8.72
CA ALA A 252 -37.65 -31.73 -8.87
C ALA A 252 -36.50 -32.25 -9.73
N VAL A 253 -35.79 -33.26 -9.21
CA VAL A 253 -34.66 -33.92 -9.90
C VAL A 253 -35.07 -35.34 -10.28
N ARG A 254 -34.84 -35.72 -11.54
CA ARG A 254 -35.14 -37.05 -12.08
C ARG A 254 -33.92 -37.64 -12.78
N PHE A 255 -33.71 -38.93 -12.59
CA PHE A 255 -32.65 -39.70 -13.26
C PHE A 255 -33.24 -40.74 -14.20
N ASP A 256 -32.68 -40.86 -15.41
CA ASP A 256 -33.00 -41.94 -16.34
C ASP A 256 -31.71 -42.66 -16.79
N GLN A 257 -31.61 -43.94 -16.43
CA GLN A 257 -30.54 -44.85 -16.87
C GLN A 257 -31.07 -45.92 -17.85
N GLY A 258 -32.06 -45.56 -18.68
CA GLY A 258 -32.63 -46.39 -19.73
C GLY A 258 -33.94 -47.10 -19.36
N ALA A 259 -34.46 -46.89 -18.14
CA ALA A 259 -35.74 -47.42 -17.67
C ALA A 259 -36.87 -46.39 -17.66
N GLY A 260 -36.59 -45.15 -18.07
CA GLY A 260 -37.46 -43.99 -17.92
C GLY A 260 -37.08 -43.14 -16.70
N PRO A 261 -37.55 -41.88 -16.63
CA PRO A 261 -37.19 -40.94 -15.57
C PRO A 261 -37.76 -41.36 -14.21
N VAL A 262 -36.89 -41.42 -13.20
CA VAL A 262 -37.18 -41.73 -11.81
C VAL A 262 -36.94 -40.49 -10.96
N LEU A 263 -37.95 -40.04 -10.22
CA LEU A 263 -37.86 -38.92 -9.28
C LEU A 263 -36.90 -39.25 -8.13
N GLN A 264 -35.92 -38.39 -7.92
CA GLN A 264 -34.92 -38.48 -6.85
C GLN A 264 -35.31 -37.58 -5.67
N THR A 265 -35.64 -36.32 -5.97
CA THR A 265 -36.16 -35.38 -4.98
C THR A 265 -37.24 -34.49 -5.59
N SER A 266 -38.08 -33.93 -4.71
CA SER A 266 -39.07 -32.89 -5.00
C SER A 266 -39.19 -32.01 -3.77
N ASP A 267 -38.73 -30.78 -3.87
CA ASP A 267 -38.76 -29.80 -2.78
C ASP A 267 -39.68 -28.64 -3.18
N ASP A 268 -40.79 -28.52 -2.46
CA ASP A 268 -41.77 -27.42 -2.51
C ASP A 268 -41.58 -26.44 -1.34
N PHE A 269 -40.58 -26.68 -0.49
CA PHE A 269 -40.21 -25.88 0.69
C PHE A 269 -41.34 -25.61 1.70
N GLU A 270 -42.47 -26.31 1.60
CA GLU A 270 -43.60 -26.09 2.48
C GLU A 270 -43.35 -26.64 3.90
N PRO A 271 -43.90 -26.01 4.95
CA PRO A 271 -43.73 -26.48 6.32
C PRO A 271 -44.16 -27.94 6.50
N GLY A 272 -43.19 -28.80 6.82
CA GLY A 272 -43.40 -30.24 7.02
C GLY A 272 -43.06 -31.10 5.80
N SER A 273 -42.80 -30.50 4.64
CA SER A 273 -42.12 -31.16 3.53
C SER A 273 -40.63 -31.34 3.88
N PRO A 274 -40.00 -32.47 3.47
CA PRO A 274 -38.55 -32.59 3.53
C PRO A 274 -37.90 -31.50 2.68
N VAL A 275 -36.83 -30.91 3.21
CA VAL A 275 -35.92 -30.06 2.43
C VAL A 275 -34.65 -30.88 2.20
N SER A 276 -34.38 -31.16 0.93
CA SER A 276 -33.28 -32.00 0.46
C SER A 276 -32.10 -31.16 -0.03
N TRP A 277 -32.35 -29.91 -0.44
CA TRP A 277 -31.31 -28.96 -0.82
C TRP A 277 -30.71 -28.27 0.42
N GLU A 278 -29.39 -28.20 0.48
CA GLU A 278 -28.66 -27.61 1.60
C GLU A 278 -28.06 -26.26 1.20
N PRO A 279 -28.37 -25.17 1.94
CA PRO A 279 -27.75 -23.87 1.71
C PRO A 279 -26.35 -23.81 2.33
N HIS A 280 -25.40 -23.25 1.61
CA HIS A 280 -24.04 -23.01 2.08
C HIS A 280 -23.55 -21.67 1.55
N LYS A 281 -22.75 -20.96 2.34
CA LYS A 281 -21.88 -19.94 1.75
C LYS A 281 -20.87 -20.58 0.84
N ALA A 282 -20.40 -19.86 -0.17
CA ALA A 282 -19.39 -20.39 -1.03
C ALA A 282 -18.11 -20.69 -0.23
N GLN A 283 -17.73 -21.96 -0.13
CA GLN A 283 -16.44 -22.31 0.46
C GLN A 283 -15.33 -21.82 -0.47
N GLU A 284 -14.71 -20.71 -0.10
CA GLU A 284 -13.57 -20.14 -0.80
C GLU A 284 -12.25 -20.68 -0.21
N CYS A 285 -11.22 -20.77 -1.06
CA CYS A 285 -9.97 -21.52 -0.84
C CYS A 285 -9.04 -21.01 0.29
N SER A 286 -9.44 -20.00 1.05
CA SER A 286 -8.59 -19.35 2.05
C SER A 286 -9.36 -19.06 3.33
N ASP A 287 -8.85 -19.55 4.44
CA ASP A 287 -9.35 -19.29 5.78
C ASP A 287 -8.43 -18.28 6.48
N ALA A 288 -9.04 -17.39 7.26
CA ALA A 288 -8.29 -16.51 8.13
C ALA A 288 -8.25 -17.16 9.52
N ALA A 289 -7.05 -17.27 10.09
CA ALA A 289 -6.82 -17.98 11.33
C ALA A 289 -5.81 -17.24 12.19
N ILE A 290 -5.91 -17.44 13.50
CA ILE A 290 -4.89 -16.96 14.44
C ILE A 290 -3.87 -18.06 14.64
N GLU A 291 -2.65 -17.77 14.23
CA GLU A 291 -1.56 -18.72 14.30
C GLU A 291 -0.67 -18.42 15.51
N PRO A 292 -0.38 -19.41 16.38
CA PRO A 292 0.46 -19.23 17.56
C PRO A 292 1.88 -18.81 17.23
N LEU A 293 2.39 -19.25 16.06
CA LEU A 293 3.76 -19.02 15.66
C LEU A 293 3.90 -19.20 14.14
N LEU A 294 4.02 -18.10 13.42
CA LEU A 294 4.40 -18.11 12.01
C LEU A 294 5.92 -18.29 11.93
N GLU A 295 6.42 -19.52 12.09
CA GLU A 295 7.84 -19.83 11.94
C GLU A 295 8.20 -20.16 10.48
N GLY A 296 9.19 -19.47 9.94
CA GLY A 296 9.81 -19.77 8.64
C GLY A 296 11.16 -19.06 8.49
N PRO A 297 12.23 -19.73 8.01
CA PRO A 297 13.56 -19.15 7.94
C PRO A 297 13.61 -17.95 6.99
N GLY A 298 13.63 -16.72 7.53
CA GLY A 298 13.74 -15.47 6.75
C GLY A 298 12.44 -14.66 6.57
N HIS A 299 11.35 -15.01 7.26
CA HIS A 299 9.99 -14.62 6.82
C HIS A 299 9.13 -13.86 7.83
N VAL A 300 9.55 -13.75 9.10
CA VAL A 300 8.95 -12.87 10.12
C VAL A 300 10.10 -12.07 10.74
N PRO A 301 9.92 -10.77 11.05
CA PRO A 301 10.89 -10.09 11.90
C PRO A 301 11.05 -10.95 13.15
N ALA A 302 12.27 -11.43 13.43
CA ALA A 302 12.58 -12.32 14.56
C ALA A 302 12.20 -11.74 15.95
N SER A 303 11.57 -10.57 15.97
CA SER A 303 11.09 -9.81 17.12
C SER A 303 9.63 -10.04 17.50
N ASN A 304 8.74 -10.59 16.65
CA ASN A 304 7.36 -10.87 17.07
C ASN A 304 7.06 -12.38 17.12
N THR A 305 6.97 -12.91 18.34
CA THR A 305 6.68 -14.32 18.63
C THR A 305 5.28 -14.52 19.21
N THR A 306 4.42 -13.53 19.05
CA THR A 306 3.04 -13.63 19.52
C THR A 306 2.15 -14.23 18.44
N PRO A 307 1.01 -14.82 18.86
CA PRO A 307 -0.11 -15.08 17.97
C PRO A 307 -0.47 -13.88 17.08
N GLN A 308 -0.81 -14.16 15.82
CA GLN A 308 -1.17 -13.15 14.81
C GLN A 308 -2.33 -13.64 13.96
N LEU A 309 -3.18 -12.73 13.54
CA LEU A 309 -4.17 -13.00 12.51
C LEU A 309 -3.48 -13.14 11.14
N ALA A 310 -3.68 -14.27 10.49
CA ALA A 310 -3.13 -14.61 9.18
C ALA A 310 -4.25 -15.00 8.21
N PHE A 311 -4.04 -14.75 6.91
CA PHE A 311 -4.91 -15.26 5.84
C PHE A 311 -4.17 -16.41 5.13
N LEU A 312 -4.63 -17.65 5.32
CA LEU A 312 -3.97 -18.88 4.89
C LEU A 312 -4.90 -19.67 3.97
N ALA A 313 -4.33 -20.48 3.08
CA ALA A 313 -5.11 -21.56 2.47
C ALA A 313 -5.10 -22.76 3.44
N ASP A 314 -6.26 -23.32 3.77
CA ASP A 314 -6.34 -24.46 4.70
C ASP A 314 -6.25 -25.81 3.95
N GLY A 315 -6.25 -25.77 2.62
CA GLY A 315 -6.18 -26.93 1.75
C GLY A 315 -7.49 -27.71 1.65
N THR A 316 -8.58 -27.20 2.22
CA THR A 316 -9.91 -27.78 2.08
C THR A 316 -10.66 -27.06 0.95
N GLY A 317 -11.21 -27.81 -0.01
CA GLY A 317 -12.02 -27.25 -1.09
C GLY A 317 -11.29 -26.82 -2.37
N CYS A 318 -9.96 -26.63 -2.35
CA CYS A 318 -9.19 -26.20 -3.53
C CYS A 318 -7.89 -26.98 -3.72
N SER A 319 -7.42 -27.11 -4.97
CA SER A 319 -6.14 -27.77 -5.25
C SER A 319 -5.01 -26.92 -4.67
N PRO A 320 -4.26 -27.40 -3.66
CA PRO A 320 -3.12 -26.66 -3.17
C PRO A 320 -2.13 -26.46 -4.31
N VAL A 321 -1.76 -25.22 -4.63
CA VAL A 321 -0.66 -24.96 -5.56
C VAL A 321 0.65 -25.16 -4.78
N PRO A 322 1.43 -26.20 -5.07
CA PRO A 322 2.76 -26.32 -4.50
C PRO A 322 3.60 -25.18 -5.07
N LEU A 323 4.32 -24.47 -4.20
CA LEU A 323 5.36 -23.52 -4.62
C LEU A 323 6.26 -24.18 -5.69
N ALA A 324 6.34 -23.55 -6.87
CA ALA A 324 7.05 -24.08 -8.05
C ALA A 324 8.56 -24.32 -7.79
N ASP A 325 9.07 -23.77 -6.70
CA ASP A 325 10.45 -23.68 -6.28
C ASP A 325 10.75 -24.45 -4.97
N GLY A 326 9.78 -25.17 -4.40
CA GLY A 326 10.00 -25.94 -3.16
C GLY A 326 10.33 -25.07 -1.95
N GLY A 327 9.94 -23.79 -1.99
CA GLY A 327 10.07 -22.83 -0.91
C GLY A 327 9.16 -23.18 0.28
N ASP A 328 9.56 -22.69 1.45
CA ASP A 328 8.99 -23.08 2.74
C ASP A 328 7.49 -22.76 2.87
N SER A 329 6.76 -23.76 3.36
CA SER A 329 5.40 -23.74 3.89
C SER A 329 5.21 -22.67 4.99
N TYR A 330 4.17 -21.82 4.90
CA TYR A 330 3.74 -20.98 6.02
C TYR A 330 2.89 -21.76 7.02
N GLY A 331 3.28 -21.72 8.30
CA GLY A 331 2.54 -22.37 9.40
C GLY A 331 2.48 -23.91 9.30
N PRO A 332 1.81 -24.58 10.25
CA PRO A 332 1.60 -26.02 10.20
C PRO A 332 0.57 -26.40 9.12
N GLY A 333 0.95 -26.39 7.85
CA GLY A 333 0.06 -26.75 6.73
C GLY A 333 0.53 -26.21 5.38
N GLY A 334 1.17 -25.05 5.35
CA GLY A 334 2.08 -24.67 4.28
C GLY A 334 1.49 -24.12 3.00
N LEU A 335 0.29 -23.55 3.02
CA LEU A 335 -0.38 -23.10 1.80
C LEU A 335 -0.49 -21.58 1.76
N ILE A 336 -0.03 -21.01 0.65
CA ILE A 336 -0.19 -19.59 0.29
C ILE A 336 -1.57 -19.44 -0.36
N VAL A 337 -2.20 -18.29 -0.18
CA VAL A 337 -3.39 -17.96 -0.98
C VAL A 337 -2.98 -17.86 -2.45
N ASP A 338 -3.49 -18.76 -3.30
CA ASP A 338 -3.21 -18.70 -4.72
C ASP A 338 -3.71 -17.38 -5.31
N CYS A 339 -2.95 -16.82 -6.24
CA CYS A 339 -3.35 -15.63 -6.95
C CYS A 339 -4.64 -15.82 -7.74
N GLU A 340 -4.89 -17.00 -8.30
CA GLU A 340 -6.15 -17.29 -9.01
C GLU A 340 -7.35 -17.22 -8.06
N ASP A 341 -7.16 -17.52 -6.78
CA ASP A 341 -8.20 -17.40 -5.74
C ASP A 341 -8.35 -15.98 -5.17
N LEU A 342 -7.34 -15.12 -5.36
CA LEU A 342 -7.41 -13.67 -5.07
C LEU A 342 -7.90 -12.85 -6.28
N GLN A 343 -7.99 -13.45 -7.48
CA GLN A 343 -8.30 -12.74 -8.74
C GLN A 343 -9.73 -12.18 -8.80
N ASP A 344 -10.66 -12.70 -7.98
CA ASP A 344 -12.05 -12.24 -7.91
C ASP A 344 -12.33 -11.26 -6.76
N LEU A 345 -11.35 -10.94 -5.90
CA LEU A 345 -11.54 -10.22 -4.63
C LEU A 345 -11.34 -8.69 -4.69
N LEU A 346 -11.51 -8.11 -5.86
CA LEU A 346 -10.81 -6.89 -6.22
C LEU A 346 -11.36 -5.60 -5.59
N TYR A 347 -12.57 -5.59 -5.05
CA TYR A 347 -13.30 -4.34 -4.79
C TYR A 347 -14.49 -4.53 -3.82
N TYR A 348 -14.24 -4.87 -2.55
CA TYR A 348 -15.23 -4.93 -1.44
C TYR A 348 -15.87 -6.30 -1.16
N HIS A 349 -15.99 -6.58 0.15
CA HIS A 349 -16.57 -7.78 0.78
C HIS A 349 -16.05 -9.12 0.27
N SER A 350 -14.84 -9.48 0.70
CA SER A 350 -14.58 -10.91 0.80
C SER A 350 -15.32 -11.43 2.02
N GLU A 351 -16.09 -12.50 1.87
CA GLU A 351 -16.62 -13.31 2.99
C GLU A 351 -15.50 -13.76 3.98
N ARG A 352 -14.24 -13.60 3.57
CA ARG A 352 -12.96 -13.78 4.26
C ARG A 352 -12.56 -12.67 5.23
N ASP A 353 -13.28 -11.55 5.27
CA ASP A 353 -12.95 -10.48 6.23
C ASP A 353 -13.14 -11.04 7.65
N TRP A 354 -12.15 -10.86 8.51
CA TRP A 354 -12.29 -11.09 9.93
C TRP A 354 -12.87 -9.86 10.60
N VAL A 355 -13.97 -10.07 11.33
CA VAL A 355 -14.74 -9.02 11.97
C VAL A 355 -14.49 -9.08 13.46
N SER A 356 -14.17 -7.93 14.06
CA SER A 356 -14.04 -7.81 15.51
C SER A 356 -15.38 -8.07 16.21
N PRO A 357 -15.39 -8.36 17.52
CA PRO A 357 -16.58 -8.18 18.34
C PRO A 357 -17.17 -6.78 18.18
N VAL A 358 -18.44 -6.61 18.54
CA VAL A 358 -19.06 -5.28 18.59
C VAL A 358 -18.37 -4.46 19.69
N ILE A 359 -17.64 -3.43 19.28
CA ILE A 359 -16.94 -2.51 20.17
C ILE A 359 -17.93 -1.38 20.52
N PRO A 360 -18.35 -1.24 21.78
CA PRO A 360 -19.26 -0.18 22.18
C PRO A 360 -18.63 1.19 21.92
N LEU A 361 -19.37 2.06 21.23
CA LEU A 361 -18.99 3.46 21.12
C LEU A 361 -19.52 4.20 22.36
N PRO A 362 -18.74 5.13 22.93
CA PRO A 362 -19.24 6.00 23.99
C PRO A 362 -20.34 6.90 23.42
N ASP A 363 -20.95 7.73 24.28
CA ASP A 363 -21.69 8.89 23.75
C ASP A 363 -20.69 9.75 22.97
N MET A 364 -20.76 9.62 21.65
CA MET A 364 -19.83 10.28 20.75
C MET A 364 -20.07 11.80 20.75
N THR A 365 -21.04 12.36 21.51
CA THR A 365 -21.22 13.81 21.64
C THR A 365 -20.00 14.53 22.21
N ASP A 366 -19.18 13.82 22.98
CA ASP A 366 -17.92 14.31 23.55
C ASP A 366 -16.67 13.96 22.71
N TYR A 367 -16.82 13.22 21.60
CA TYR A 367 -15.73 12.75 20.74
C TYR A 367 -15.96 13.16 19.28
N ASP A 368 -14.86 13.44 18.58
CA ASP A 368 -14.90 13.99 17.23
C ASP A 368 -14.50 12.96 16.17
N ALA A 369 -13.76 11.93 16.57
CA ALA A 369 -13.27 10.90 15.66
C ALA A 369 -13.06 9.55 16.35
N VAL A 370 -12.94 8.49 15.54
CA VAL A 370 -12.47 7.17 15.98
C VAL A 370 -11.16 6.88 15.26
N LEU A 371 -10.13 6.44 15.98
CA LEU A 371 -8.86 5.99 15.44
C LEU A 371 -8.76 4.47 15.59
N ILE A 372 -8.62 3.78 14.46
CA ILE A 372 -8.23 2.37 14.42
C ILE A 372 -6.72 2.32 14.23
N GLU A 373 -6.02 1.54 15.04
CA GLU A 373 -4.59 1.29 14.88
C GLU A 373 -4.31 -0.19 14.91
N LEU A 374 -3.33 -0.66 14.15
CA LEU A 374 -2.89 -2.06 14.16
C LEU A 374 -1.44 -2.17 13.71
N ASP A 375 -0.80 -3.28 14.02
CA ASP A 375 0.49 -3.67 13.45
C ASP A 375 0.23 -4.65 12.31
N ALA A 376 0.77 -4.34 11.14
CA ALA A 376 0.76 -5.23 9.98
C ALA A 376 2.18 -5.69 9.67
N TYR A 377 2.33 -6.94 9.28
CA TYR A 377 3.60 -7.55 8.89
C TYR A 377 3.43 -8.12 7.49
N LEU A 378 4.38 -7.85 6.60
CA LEU A 378 4.36 -8.35 5.22
C LEU A 378 5.72 -8.90 4.80
N ARG A 379 5.69 -9.78 3.80
CA ARG A 379 6.88 -10.22 3.06
C ARG A 379 7.14 -9.26 1.90
N ALA A 380 8.40 -8.91 1.65
CA ALA A 380 8.79 -8.31 0.36
C ALA A 380 8.60 -9.37 -0.72
N GLY A 381 7.50 -9.25 -1.44
CA GLY A 381 7.44 -9.57 -2.85
C GLY A 381 7.37 -8.27 -3.62
N ASN A 382 7.76 -8.31 -4.89
CA ASN A 382 7.34 -7.39 -5.96
C ASN A 382 6.15 -6.48 -5.63
N ASP A 383 6.16 -5.25 -6.14
CA ASP A 383 5.16 -4.16 -5.98
C ASP A 383 3.68 -4.54 -6.22
N GLU A 384 3.37 -5.80 -6.52
CA GLU A 384 2.06 -6.38 -6.80
C GLU A 384 1.52 -7.34 -5.73
N GLY A 385 2.15 -7.40 -4.55
CA GLY A 385 1.70 -8.24 -3.42
C GLY A 385 0.28 -7.89 -2.91
N PRO A 386 -0.37 -8.81 -2.17
CA PRO A 386 -1.68 -8.56 -1.58
C PRO A 386 -1.63 -7.38 -0.60
N TYR A 387 -2.63 -6.50 -0.71
CA TYR A 387 -2.89 -5.36 0.13
C TYR A 387 -3.61 -5.81 1.40
N LEU A 388 -3.24 -5.23 2.55
CA LEU A 388 -4.09 -5.30 3.72
C LEU A 388 -5.31 -4.42 3.48
N ARG A 389 -6.49 -5.00 3.60
CA ARG A 389 -7.76 -4.30 3.62
C ARG A 389 -8.17 -4.08 5.07
N VAL A 390 -8.46 -2.81 5.40
CA VAL A 390 -9.04 -2.46 6.69
C VAL A 390 -10.30 -1.67 6.43
N ALA A 391 -11.41 -2.16 6.97
CA ALA A 391 -12.73 -1.56 6.87
C ALA A 391 -13.38 -1.47 8.26
N TYR A 392 -14.50 -0.75 8.34
CA TYR A 392 -15.31 -0.70 9.55
C TYR A 392 -16.80 -0.60 9.22
N ARG A 393 -17.64 -1.03 10.15
CA ARG A 393 -19.09 -0.82 10.14
C ARG A 393 -19.58 -0.33 11.49
N LEU A 394 -20.69 0.38 11.47
CA LEU A 394 -21.35 1.06 12.58
C LEU A 394 -22.77 0.53 12.72
N THR A 395 -23.25 0.45 13.95
CA THR A 395 -24.62 0.05 14.27
C THR A 395 -25.27 1.06 15.21
N SER A 396 -26.57 1.34 15.00
CA SER A 396 -27.40 2.18 15.88
C SER A 396 -28.08 1.40 17.01
N ASP A 397 -28.21 0.08 16.86
CA ASP A 397 -29.04 -0.78 17.72
C ASP A 397 -28.36 -2.09 18.12
N GLY A 398 -27.14 -2.36 17.62
CA GLY A 398 -26.42 -3.62 17.81
C GLY A 398 -26.81 -4.71 16.81
N LEU A 399 -27.76 -4.46 15.91
CA LEU A 399 -28.35 -5.45 15.00
C LEU A 399 -28.25 -5.02 13.54
N THR A 400 -28.61 -3.78 13.25
CA THR A 400 -28.59 -3.18 11.93
C THR A 400 -27.24 -2.51 11.73
N TRP A 401 -26.53 -2.92 10.69
CA TRP A 401 -25.23 -2.38 10.33
C TRP A 401 -25.34 -1.49 9.10
N ASN A 402 -24.57 -0.41 9.06
CA ASN A 402 -24.31 0.21 7.77
C ASN A 402 -23.41 -0.71 6.94
N VAL A 403 -23.50 -0.58 5.62
CA VAL A 403 -22.51 -1.10 4.69
C VAL A 403 -21.12 -0.77 5.22
N PRO A 404 -20.20 -1.74 5.27
CA PRO A 404 -18.81 -1.44 5.56
C PRO A 404 -18.29 -0.40 4.57
N ARG A 405 -18.02 0.80 5.07
CA ARG A 405 -17.65 1.94 4.24
C ARG A 405 -16.27 2.41 4.65
N ASN A 406 -15.47 2.78 3.65
CA ASN A 406 -14.04 3.07 3.71
C ASN A 406 -13.17 1.82 3.92
N THR A 407 -12.84 1.16 2.82
CA THR A 407 -11.64 0.32 2.75
C THR A 407 -10.43 1.21 2.56
N ALA A 408 -9.53 1.17 3.51
CA ALA A 408 -8.17 1.54 3.21
C ALA A 408 -7.40 0.31 2.75
N TYR A 409 -6.77 0.43 1.60
CA TYR A 409 -5.81 -0.54 1.10
C TYR A 409 -4.43 -0.01 1.44
N ALA A 410 -3.65 -0.82 2.15
CA ALA A 410 -2.26 -0.48 2.42
C ALA A 410 -1.38 -1.42 1.59
N SER A 411 -0.59 -0.83 0.69
CA SER A 411 0.45 -1.51 -0.10
C SER A 411 1.80 -1.34 0.57
N PHE A 412 2.62 -2.38 0.53
CA PHE A 412 3.87 -2.39 1.27
C PHE A 412 5.01 -2.91 0.39
N PRO A 413 5.95 -2.03 -0.02
CA PRO A 413 7.07 -2.44 -0.85
C PRO A 413 8.23 -3.10 -0.06
N SER A 414 8.10 -3.39 1.26
CA SER A 414 9.21 -3.92 2.07
C SER A 414 8.81 -4.82 3.25
N THR A 415 9.74 -5.70 3.67
CA THR A 415 9.65 -6.74 4.72
C THR A 415 9.58 -6.22 6.17
N ASP A 416 8.79 -5.19 6.47
CA ASP A 416 8.80 -4.60 7.82
C ASP A 416 7.45 -4.58 8.52
N ARG A 417 7.51 -4.68 9.86
CA ARG A 417 6.40 -4.35 10.75
C ARG A 417 6.02 -2.89 10.51
N ARG A 418 4.75 -2.64 10.21
CA ARG A 418 4.21 -1.29 10.09
C ARG A 418 3.05 -1.07 11.04
N ARG A 419 3.13 0.01 11.82
CA ARG A 419 1.99 0.49 12.59
C ARG A 419 1.07 1.29 11.68
N ILE A 420 -0.10 0.76 11.40
CA ILE A 420 -1.12 1.40 10.58
C ILE A 420 -2.09 2.16 11.48
N ARG A 421 -2.55 3.32 11.01
CA ARG A 421 -3.49 4.20 11.69
C ARG A 421 -4.55 4.66 10.70
N PHE A 422 -5.82 4.43 11.03
CA PHE A 422 -6.98 4.86 10.25
C PHE A 422 -7.85 5.77 11.09
N LEU A 423 -7.92 7.03 10.67
CA LEU A 423 -8.76 8.03 11.32
C LEU A 423 -10.14 8.05 10.65
N ILE A 424 -11.19 7.87 11.45
CA ILE A 424 -12.59 7.99 11.08
C ILE A 424 -13.10 9.31 11.67
N ASP A 425 -13.08 10.37 10.86
CA ASP A 425 -13.50 11.73 11.22
C ASP A 425 -14.98 12.03 10.85
N HIS A 426 -15.69 11.08 10.21
CA HIS A 426 -17.10 11.23 9.77
C HIS A 426 -18.09 10.30 10.47
N VAL A 427 -17.89 9.93 11.73
CA VAL A 427 -18.90 9.14 12.47
C VAL A 427 -20.28 9.83 12.47
N TYR A 428 -20.36 11.14 12.19
CA TYR A 428 -21.59 11.92 12.33
C TYR A 428 -22.26 12.47 11.08
N THR A 429 -21.51 12.84 10.03
CA THR A 429 -22.08 13.69 8.98
C THR A 429 -22.89 12.96 7.93
N ASN A 430 -22.62 11.67 7.72
CA ASN A 430 -23.30 10.86 6.71
C ASN A 430 -23.77 9.49 7.24
N HIS A 431 -23.37 9.09 8.45
CA HIS A 431 -23.38 7.68 8.85
C HIS A 431 -23.80 7.52 10.32
N VAL A 432 -25.10 7.34 10.57
CA VAL A 432 -25.65 6.92 11.87
C VAL A 432 -25.26 7.86 13.02
N SER A 433 -25.91 9.03 13.11
CA SER A 433 -25.70 10.01 14.20
C SER A 433 -25.98 9.45 15.62
N ASP A 434 -26.55 8.26 15.66
CA ASP A 434 -26.96 7.45 16.79
C ASP A 434 -26.16 6.14 16.88
N ALA A 435 -24.97 6.05 16.27
CA ALA A 435 -24.13 4.86 16.34
C ALA A 435 -23.77 4.54 17.81
N VAL A 436 -24.09 3.31 18.23
CA VAL A 436 -23.81 2.78 19.57
C VAL A 436 -22.66 1.76 19.57
N GLY A 437 -22.24 1.29 18.39
CA GLY A 437 -21.16 0.33 18.26
C GLY A 437 -20.43 0.42 16.92
N ILE A 438 -19.20 -0.07 16.91
CA ILE A 438 -18.33 -0.21 15.74
C ILE A 438 -17.78 -1.64 15.68
N GLN A 439 -17.58 -2.16 14.47
CA GLN A 439 -16.77 -3.35 14.22
C GLN A 439 -15.65 -3.01 13.22
N VAL A 440 -14.47 -3.58 13.45
CA VAL A 440 -13.34 -3.51 12.55
C VAL A 440 -13.34 -4.77 11.68
N MET A 441 -13.11 -4.60 10.39
CA MET A 441 -12.95 -5.70 9.43
C MET A 441 -11.52 -5.69 8.89
N LEU A 442 -10.90 -6.86 8.89
CA LEU A 442 -9.54 -7.09 8.38
C LEU A 442 -9.60 -8.13 7.27
N GLY A 443 -9.04 -7.81 6.11
CA GLY A 443 -9.00 -8.72 4.95
C GLY A 443 -7.69 -8.60 4.18
N ALA A 444 -7.47 -9.53 3.25
CA ALA A 444 -6.41 -9.45 2.26
C ALA A 444 -7.02 -9.34 0.85
N ALA A 445 -6.54 -8.39 0.04
CA ALA A 445 -7.04 -8.15 -1.32
C ALA A 445 -5.88 -7.93 -2.29
N ARG A 446 -6.06 -8.15 -3.60
CA ARG A 446 -5.03 -7.80 -4.61
C ARG A 446 -5.60 -6.82 -5.64
N TYR A 447 -4.83 -5.80 -6.00
CA TYR A 447 -5.17 -4.85 -7.07
C TYR A 447 -4.66 -5.34 -8.43
N ARG A 448 -5.56 -5.74 -9.33
CA ARG A 448 -5.26 -6.02 -10.74
C ARG A 448 -5.05 -4.72 -11.52
N GLY A 449 -3.80 -4.31 -11.60
CA GLY A 449 -3.32 -3.62 -12.80
C GLY A 449 -3.48 -4.54 -14.02
N TYR A 450 -3.88 -3.99 -15.15
CA TYR A 450 -4.26 -4.71 -16.36
C TYR A 450 -3.27 -5.84 -16.79
N ASN A 451 -3.78 -7.07 -16.94
CA ASN A 451 -3.29 -8.17 -17.81
C ASN A 451 -1.94 -8.88 -17.53
N GLU A 452 -1.27 -8.67 -16.39
CA GLU A 452 -0.08 -9.49 -16.08
C GLU A 452 -0.48 -10.79 -15.36
N GLY A 453 -0.18 -11.94 -15.98
CA GLY A 453 -0.48 -13.26 -15.43
C GLY A 453 0.24 -13.49 -14.11
N CYS A 454 -0.38 -14.24 -13.17
CA CYS A 454 0.28 -14.51 -11.89
C CYS A 454 1.34 -15.59 -12.04
N TRP A 455 2.56 -15.28 -11.65
CA TRP A 455 3.66 -16.25 -11.70
C TRP A 455 4.11 -16.72 -10.31
N ASP A 456 3.87 -15.93 -9.25
CA ASP A 456 4.37 -16.25 -7.90
C ASP A 456 3.29 -16.00 -6.84
N GLY A 457 2.97 -17.02 -6.03
CA GLY A 457 2.12 -16.85 -4.85
C GLY A 457 2.81 -15.96 -3.81
N VAL A 458 2.18 -14.85 -3.43
CA VAL A 458 2.71 -13.93 -2.41
C VAL A 458 1.92 -14.09 -1.11
N ALA A 459 2.62 -14.13 0.02
CA ALA A 459 1.99 -14.23 1.33
C ALA A 459 1.08 -13.03 1.61
N ALA A 460 -0.12 -13.30 2.13
CA ALA A 460 -1.02 -12.28 2.65
C ALA A 460 -0.41 -11.59 3.90
N PRO A 461 -0.81 -10.33 4.20
CA PRO A 461 -0.38 -9.64 5.40
C PRO A 461 -0.83 -10.34 6.68
N TRP A 462 -0.02 -10.23 7.74
CA TRP A 462 -0.39 -10.63 9.09
C TRP A 462 -0.73 -9.40 9.93
N VAL A 463 -1.68 -9.54 10.86
CA VAL A 463 -2.17 -8.44 11.69
C VAL A 463 -2.06 -8.78 13.18
N ASP A 464 -1.68 -7.79 13.97
CA ASP A 464 -1.58 -7.85 15.43
C ASP A 464 -1.87 -6.47 16.06
N ASN A 465 -2.05 -6.42 17.38
CA ASN A 465 -2.19 -5.22 18.20
C ASN A 465 -3.25 -4.22 17.69
N VAL A 466 -4.40 -4.73 17.25
CA VAL A 466 -5.56 -3.94 16.85
C VAL A 466 -6.05 -3.13 18.05
N ALA A 467 -6.27 -1.84 17.85
CA ALA A 467 -6.78 -0.95 18.87
C ALA A 467 -7.77 0.03 18.26
N VAL A 468 -8.88 0.27 18.96
CA VAL A 468 -9.88 1.27 18.58
C VAL A 468 -9.96 2.31 19.68
N LYS A 469 -9.89 3.58 19.28
CA LYS A 469 -9.83 4.72 20.20
C LYS A 469 -10.84 5.77 19.77
N ALA A 470 -11.66 6.28 20.70
CA ALA A 470 -12.39 7.51 20.47
C ALA A 470 -11.49 8.70 20.83
N MET A 471 -11.44 9.69 19.94
CA MET A 471 -10.58 10.86 20.09
C MET A 471 -11.41 12.12 20.14
N ARG A 472 -11.06 13.00 21.08
CA ARG A 472 -11.55 14.36 21.12
C ARG A 472 -10.50 15.30 20.52
N HIS A 473 -10.87 16.00 19.46
CA HIS A 473 -10.02 17.01 18.87
C HIS A 473 -10.23 18.34 19.60
N THR A 474 -9.14 19.04 19.88
CA THR A 474 -9.20 20.42 20.42
C THR A 474 -8.85 21.48 19.39
N ALA A 475 -8.51 21.05 18.17
CA ALA A 475 -7.93 21.85 17.12
C ALA A 475 -8.15 21.16 15.75
N PRO A 476 -7.95 21.89 14.64
CA PRO A 476 -7.93 21.28 13.32
C PRO A 476 -6.78 20.27 13.18
N VAL A 477 -6.86 19.40 12.16
CA VAL A 477 -5.78 18.49 11.78
C VAL A 477 -5.06 19.06 10.57
N ILE A 478 -3.73 19.14 10.65
CA ILE A 478 -2.86 19.51 9.53
C ILE A 478 -2.11 18.26 9.09
N ALA A 479 -2.26 17.92 7.81
CA ALA A 479 -1.48 16.91 7.13
C ALA A 479 -0.67 17.58 6.01
N ALA A 480 0.64 17.41 6.02
CA ALA A 480 1.50 17.94 4.97
C ALA A 480 1.38 17.09 3.70
N ALA A 481 1.27 17.75 2.55
CA ALA A 481 1.90 17.25 1.33
C ALA A 481 3.42 17.54 1.45
N PRO A 482 4.31 17.02 0.58
CA PRO A 482 5.73 17.34 0.69
C PRO A 482 5.97 18.86 0.83
N GLY A 483 6.82 19.22 1.81
CA GLY A 483 7.09 20.60 2.21
C GLY A 483 7.83 21.42 1.16
N PHE A 484 8.28 22.63 1.52
CA PHE A 484 9.17 23.41 0.64
C PHE A 484 10.50 22.67 0.45
N GLU A 485 10.86 22.36 -0.79
CA GLU A 485 12.15 21.75 -1.12
C GLU A 485 13.30 22.76 -1.17
N ASP A 486 14.51 22.31 -0.88
CA ASP A 486 15.74 23.07 -1.10
C ASP A 486 15.87 23.50 -2.57
N ALA A 487 16.24 24.77 -2.78
CA ALA A 487 16.23 25.39 -4.10
C ALA A 487 17.62 25.89 -4.48
N VAL A 488 18.08 25.57 -5.70
CA VAL A 488 19.37 26.05 -6.22
C VAL A 488 19.21 27.31 -7.05
N ALA A 489 19.67 28.44 -6.52
CA ALA A 489 19.65 29.73 -7.17
C ALA A 489 20.81 29.90 -8.16
N SER A 490 20.55 30.56 -9.30
CA SER A 490 21.62 30.97 -10.21
C SER A 490 22.41 32.15 -9.64
N SER A 491 23.73 32.15 -9.76
CA SER A 491 24.58 33.25 -9.29
C SER A 491 24.08 34.61 -9.80
N GLY A 492 23.65 35.49 -8.90
CA GLY A 492 23.25 36.86 -9.21
C GLY A 492 21.89 37.07 -9.88
N ALA A 493 21.11 36.02 -10.14
CA ALA A 493 19.72 36.13 -10.59
C ALA A 493 18.83 35.26 -9.68
N GLY A 494 17.76 35.86 -9.14
CA GLY A 494 16.84 35.18 -8.24
C GLY A 494 16.27 33.88 -8.82
N LEU A 495 15.79 33.01 -7.94
CA LEU A 495 15.05 31.79 -8.26
C LEU A 495 13.83 32.09 -9.17
N PRO A 496 13.25 31.09 -9.88
CA PRO A 496 11.99 31.26 -10.62
C PRO A 496 10.90 31.85 -9.74
N SER A 497 10.05 32.72 -10.29
CA SER A 497 9.28 33.74 -9.56
C SER A 497 8.51 33.30 -8.30
N VAL A 498 8.15 32.02 -8.16
CA VAL A 498 7.35 31.49 -7.05
C VAL A 498 7.73 30.03 -6.76
N VAL A 499 7.92 29.69 -5.49
CA VAL A 499 7.97 28.29 -5.00
C VAL A 499 6.68 28.00 -4.25
N THR A 500 6.11 26.81 -4.44
CA THR A 500 4.82 26.42 -3.85
C THR A 500 4.87 25.12 -3.08
N THR A 501 4.12 25.07 -1.98
CA THR A 501 3.90 23.88 -1.14
C THR A 501 2.40 23.72 -0.87
N HIS A 502 1.98 22.51 -0.50
CA HIS A 502 0.59 22.15 -0.25
C HIS A 502 0.41 21.57 1.17
N PHE A 503 -0.70 21.93 1.82
CA PHE A 503 -1.10 21.33 3.10
C PHE A 503 -2.58 20.99 3.06
N HIS A 504 -2.91 19.78 3.52
CA HIS A 504 -4.27 19.33 3.75
C HIS A 504 -4.68 19.71 5.17
N VAL A 505 -5.78 20.43 5.31
CA VAL A 505 -6.29 20.86 6.62
C VAL A 505 -7.75 20.46 6.76
N ALA A 506 -8.05 19.72 7.81
CA ALA A 506 -9.39 19.32 8.19
C ALA A 506 -9.78 19.96 9.53
N ALA A 507 -11.07 20.26 9.70
CA ALA A 507 -11.65 20.71 10.97
C ALA A 507 -12.53 19.58 11.53
N PRO A 508 -11.94 18.56 12.19
CA PRO A 508 -12.67 17.37 12.60
C PRO A 508 -13.59 17.62 13.80
N ARG A 509 -13.39 18.71 14.55
CA ARG A 509 -14.23 19.06 15.70
C ARG A 509 -15.70 19.18 15.29
N ARG A 510 -16.61 18.58 16.06
CA ARG A 510 -18.03 18.56 15.72
C ARG A 510 -18.61 19.98 15.59
N GLY A 511 -19.23 20.26 14.44
CA GLY A 511 -19.80 21.56 14.15
C GLY A 511 -18.76 22.66 13.89
N ALA A 512 -17.48 22.31 13.79
CA ALA A 512 -16.43 23.24 13.49
C ALA A 512 -16.46 23.68 12.03
N SER A 513 -15.95 24.88 11.80
CA SER A 513 -15.56 25.35 10.48
C SER A 513 -14.16 25.93 10.57
N LEU A 514 -13.37 25.83 9.49
CA LEU A 514 -12.06 26.48 9.48
C LEU A 514 -12.23 28.00 9.62
N ALA A 515 -11.57 28.56 10.63
CA ALA A 515 -11.61 29.97 10.99
C ALA A 515 -10.62 30.77 10.14
N GLY A 516 -10.87 30.76 8.82
CA GLY A 516 -9.97 31.33 7.82
C GLY A 516 -9.12 30.27 7.11
N ALA A 517 -8.21 30.75 6.26
CA ALA A 517 -7.25 29.89 5.57
C ALA A 517 -6.09 29.52 6.49
N ALA A 518 -5.44 28.39 6.21
CA ALA A 518 -4.20 28.04 6.88
C ALA A 518 -3.10 29.10 6.60
N GLU A 519 -2.18 29.24 7.53
CA GLU A 519 -1.14 30.28 7.55
C GLU A 519 0.24 29.63 7.61
N ILE A 520 1.20 30.12 6.82
CA ILE A 520 2.62 29.82 7.01
C ILE A 520 3.27 31.00 7.73
N HIS A 521 3.81 30.72 8.91
CA HIS A 521 4.66 31.64 9.67
C HIS A 521 6.11 31.29 9.36
N TRP A 522 6.91 32.28 8.97
CA TRP A 522 8.28 32.05 8.55
C TRP A 522 9.27 33.01 9.21
N ILE A 523 10.52 32.59 9.30
CA ILE A 523 11.65 33.43 9.67
C ILE A 523 12.81 33.17 8.71
N LEU A 524 13.55 34.21 8.39
CA LEU A 524 14.64 34.19 7.43
C LEU A 524 15.92 34.68 8.10
N GLU A 525 16.99 33.90 7.97
CA GLU A 525 18.36 34.34 8.16
C GLU A 525 18.90 34.73 6.77
N PRO A 526 18.87 36.02 6.41
CA PRO A 526 19.31 36.46 5.10
C PRO A 526 20.84 36.38 5.03
N ASN A 527 21.34 35.99 3.87
CA ASN A 527 22.75 36.12 3.56
C ASN A 527 23.13 37.61 3.48
N PRO A 528 24.03 38.11 4.34
CA PRO A 528 24.44 39.51 4.33
C PRO A 528 25.01 39.98 2.99
N ALA A 529 25.55 39.07 2.17
CA ALA A 529 26.06 39.37 0.84
C ALA A 529 24.99 39.85 -0.14
N ASN A 530 23.77 39.31 0.00
CA ASN A 530 22.67 39.53 -0.92
C ASN A 530 21.59 40.43 -0.33
N ASP A 531 21.69 40.82 0.94
CA ASP A 531 20.65 41.58 1.63
C ASP A 531 20.36 42.93 0.96
N ALA A 532 21.37 43.57 0.37
CA ALA A 532 21.21 44.80 -0.41
C ALA A 532 20.40 44.62 -1.71
N LEU A 533 20.24 43.38 -2.19
CA LEU A 533 19.47 43.04 -3.40
C LEU A 533 18.00 42.75 -3.08
N ARG A 534 17.63 42.65 -1.80
CA ARG A 534 16.28 42.32 -1.35
C ARG A 534 15.34 43.51 -1.57
N THR A 535 14.40 43.34 -2.50
CA THR A 535 13.45 44.39 -2.91
C THR A 535 12.01 44.08 -2.50
N SER A 536 11.73 42.87 -2.04
CA SER A 536 10.40 42.39 -1.66
C SER A 536 10.50 41.46 -0.45
N ALA A 537 9.49 41.52 0.41
CA ALA A 537 9.24 40.52 1.44
C ALA A 537 7.75 40.13 1.38
N PRO A 538 7.42 38.83 1.33
CA PRO A 538 6.03 38.40 1.42
C PRO A 538 5.42 38.79 2.76
N PRO A 539 4.08 38.80 2.87
CA PRO A 539 3.42 38.87 4.16
C PRO A 539 3.90 37.77 5.11
N ASN A 540 3.90 38.07 6.41
CA ASN A 540 4.15 37.10 7.46
C ASN A 540 3.08 37.29 8.56
N PRO A 541 2.12 36.37 8.71
CA PRO A 541 2.04 35.08 8.01
C PRO A 541 1.71 35.20 6.51
N LEU A 542 2.14 34.20 5.75
CA LEU A 542 1.68 33.94 4.40
C LEU A 542 0.36 33.17 4.47
N VAL A 543 -0.72 33.73 3.94
CA VAL A 543 -2.04 33.10 3.95
C VAL A 543 -2.18 32.16 2.76
N GLY A 544 -2.61 30.92 3.02
CA GLY A 544 -2.80 29.89 2.01
C GLY A 544 -3.99 30.18 1.10
N VAL A 545 -3.89 29.74 -0.15
CA VAL A 545 -4.98 29.77 -1.12
C VAL A 545 -5.60 28.39 -1.17
N ASP A 546 -6.89 28.29 -0.86
CA ASP A 546 -7.66 27.06 -1.01
C ASP A 546 -7.78 26.72 -2.51
N VAL A 547 -7.18 25.61 -2.93
CA VAL A 547 -7.19 25.13 -4.32
C VAL A 547 -8.22 24.02 -4.57
N GLY A 548 -8.99 23.65 -3.55
CA GLY A 548 -9.94 22.53 -3.60
C GLY A 548 -9.26 21.15 -3.59
N GLY A 549 -9.98 20.15 -3.05
CA GLY A 549 -9.63 18.73 -3.23
C GLY A 549 -10.24 18.20 -4.53
N THR A 550 -9.64 17.18 -5.14
CA THR A 550 -10.20 16.49 -6.30
C THR A 550 -11.61 15.98 -5.95
N PRO A 551 -12.68 16.29 -6.72
CA PRO A 551 -14.07 15.93 -6.38
C PRO A 551 -14.42 14.42 -6.42
N GLY A 552 -13.44 13.52 -6.27
CA GLY A 552 -13.61 12.08 -6.47
C GLY A 552 -13.81 11.24 -5.19
N SER A 553 -13.50 11.76 -4.00
CA SER A 553 -13.74 11.03 -2.74
C SER A 553 -15.05 11.49 -2.11
N THR A 554 -15.99 10.58 -1.91
CA THR A 554 -17.32 10.75 -1.31
C THR A 554 -17.33 11.12 0.19
N ALA A 555 -16.20 11.55 0.76
CA ALA A 555 -16.09 11.93 2.18
C ALA A 555 -16.44 13.42 2.40
N SER A 556 -17.55 13.69 3.13
CA SER A 556 -18.12 15.03 3.37
C SER A 556 -17.42 15.89 4.44
N TYR A 557 -16.13 15.68 4.70
CA TYR A 557 -15.22 16.70 5.26
C TYR A 557 -13.98 16.69 4.37
N ILE A 558 -14.08 17.40 3.25
CA ILE A 558 -12.97 17.49 2.29
C ILE A 558 -11.85 18.25 3.02
N ALA A 559 -10.79 17.54 3.40
CA ALA A 559 -9.55 18.18 3.81
C ALA A 559 -9.22 19.24 2.76
N ARG A 560 -9.21 20.51 3.17
CA ARG A 560 -8.96 21.60 2.24
C ARG A 560 -7.49 21.58 1.87
N ASN A 561 -7.21 21.61 0.58
CA ASN A 561 -5.85 21.71 0.09
C ASN A 561 -5.48 23.20 0.01
N PHE A 562 -4.62 23.65 0.91
CA PHE A 562 -4.09 25.00 0.93
C PHE A 562 -2.75 25.04 0.20
N ARG A 563 -2.70 25.79 -0.90
CA ARG A 563 -1.49 26.10 -1.63
C ARG A 563 -0.86 27.39 -1.07
N PHE A 564 0.42 27.33 -0.75
CA PHE A 564 1.20 28.48 -0.34
C PHE A 564 2.23 28.82 -1.40
N ALA A 565 2.40 30.10 -1.70
CA ALA A 565 3.31 30.59 -2.71
C ALA A 565 4.29 31.59 -2.09
N LEU A 566 5.55 31.19 -1.92
CA LEU A 566 6.61 32.11 -1.49
C LEU A 566 7.19 32.79 -2.74
N PRO A 567 7.15 34.12 -2.84
CA PRO A 567 7.81 34.84 -3.92
C PRO A 567 9.31 34.67 -3.74
N THR A 568 10.01 34.20 -4.74
CA THR A 568 11.46 34.02 -4.63
C THR A 568 12.23 35.20 -5.24
N ALA A 569 11.66 35.84 -6.27
CA ALA A 569 12.26 36.99 -6.92
C ALA A 569 12.29 38.21 -5.98
N GLY A 570 13.49 38.75 -5.75
CA GLY A 570 13.71 39.90 -4.87
C GLY A 570 13.56 39.59 -3.37
N PHE A 571 13.29 38.33 -3.02
CA PHE A 571 13.22 37.83 -1.65
C PHE A 571 14.32 36.79 -1.43
N LEU A 572 14.25 35.58 -1.94
CA LEU A 572 15.23 34.53 -1.60
C LEU A 572 16.48 34.59 -2.48
N PHE A 573 17.66 34.51 -1.84
CA PHE A 573 18.98 34.56 -2.50
C PHE A 573 19.90 33.42 -2.02
N PRO A 574 20.94 33.06 -2.80
CA PRO A 574 21.95 32.09 -2.38
C PRO A 574 22.47 32.35 -0.96
N GLY A 575 22.55 31.31 -0.14
CA GLY A 575 22.98 31.33 1.25
C GLY A 575 21.91 31.75 2.25
N ASP A 576 20.69 32.08 1.82
CA ASP A 576 19.58 32.33 2.72
C ASP A 576 19.12 31.03 3.41
N ARG A 577 18.79 31.10 4.70
CA ARG A 577 18.18 30.00 5.46
C ARG A 577 16.81 30.44 5.96
N LEU A 578 15.75 29.73 5.56
CA LEU A 578 14.37 29.97 5.97
C LEU A 578 13.90 28.83 6.87
N ARG A 579 13.10 29.17 7.88
CA ARG A 579 12.36 28.20 8.70
C ARG A 579 10.90 28.59 8.69
N TYR A 580 10.00 27.61 8.68
CA TYR A 580 8.57 27.89 8.67
C TYR A 580 7.78 26.91 9.52
N PHE A 581 6.62 27.33 10.03
CA PHE A 581 5.60 26.42 10.54
C PHE A 581 4.24 26.79 9.97
N VAL A 582 3.35 25.81 9.87
CA VAL A 582 1.96 26.00 9.45
C VAL A 582 1.10 26.16 10.68
N ARG A 583 0.14 27.08 10.61
CA ARG A 583 -0.90 27.29 11.62
C ARG A 583 -2.26 27.17 10.96
N ALA A 584 -3.14 26.37 11.55
CA ALA A 584 -4.54 26.31 11.17
C ALA A 584 -5.43 26.55 12.39
N VAL A 585 -6.60 27.13 12.16
CA VAL A 585 -7.59 27.41 13.21
C VAL A 585 -8.95 26.93 12.75
N ASP A 586 -9.70 26.29 13.64
CA ASP A 586 -11.11 26.02 13.47
C ASP A 586 -11.93 26.71 14.56
N ASP A 587 -13.22 26.93 14.30
CA ASP A 587 -14.15 27.60 15.19
C ASP A 587 -15.39 26.73 15.42
N VAL A 588 -15.63 26.38 16.68
CA VAL A 588 -16.85 25.75 17.17
C VAL A 588 -17.61 26.76 18.03
N ALA A 589 -18.57 27.48 17.43
CA ALA A 589 -19.44 28.42 18.14
C ALA A 589 -18.70 29.47 19.02
N GLY A 590 -17.53 29.94 18.57
CA GLY A 590 -16.65 30.89 19.25
C GLY A 590 -15.49 30.26 20.01
N ASP A 591 -15.44 28.93 20.14
CA ASP A 591 -14.31 28.21 20.70
C ASP A 591 -13.27 27.90 19.61
N LEU A 592 -12.13 28.61 19.66
CA LEU A 592 -11.10 28.53 18.64
C LEU A 592 -10.05 27.46 18.98
N GLY A 593 -9.96 26.45 18.12
CA GLY A 593 -8.94 25.41 18.20
C GLY A 593 -7.79 25.76 17.27
N THR A 594 -6.55 25.64 17.72
CA THR A 594 -5.35 25.98 16.92
C THR A 594 -4.41 24.79 16.83
N ALA A 595 -4.02 24.43 15.62
CA ALA A 595 -2.98 23.44 15.35
C ALA A 595 -1.76 24.08 14.71
N LEU A 596 -0.58 23.53 15.02
CA LEU A 596 0.71 23.93 14.49
C LEU A 596 1.40 22.72 13.85
N MET A 597 2.07 22.92 12.71
CA MET A 597 2.90 21.89 12.08
C MET A 597 4.29 22.49 11.75
N PRO A 598 5.39 22.00 12.34
CA PRO A 598 5.44 20.91 13.32
C PRO A 598 4.80 21.35 14.65
N ALA A 599 4.34 20.40 15.45
CA ALA A 599 3.71 20.70 16.74
C ALA A 599 4.70 21.35 17.73
N ASP A 600 5.97 20.91 17.70
CA ASP A 600 7.06 21.54 18.45
C ASP A 600 7.73 22.64 17.61
N THR A 601 7.54 23.89 18.04
CA THR A 601 8.19 25.06 17.42
C THR A 601 9.47 25.49 18.16
N THR A 602 9.96 24.70 19.10
CA THR A 602 11.22 24.96 19.80
C THR A 602 12.38 25.04 18.80
N GLY A 603 13.20 26.08 18.92
CA GLY A 603 14.31 26.32 17.99
C GLY A 603 13.90 27.03 16.69
N PHE A 604 12.61 27.32 16.44
CA PHE A 604 12.15 28.01 15.23
C PHE A 604 12.94 29.31 14.94
N SER A 605 13.23 30.11 15.97
CA SER A 605 13.96 31.38 15.85
C SER A 605 15.48 31.30 16.04
N ASP A 606 16.02 30.12 16.36
CA ASP A 606 17.45 29.95 16.69
C ASP A 606 18.25 29.32 15.55
N PHE A 607 18.80 30.15 14.66
CA PHE A 607 19.66 29.69 13.56
C PHE A 607 21.07 29.25 14.00
N THR A 608 21.43 29.44 15.27
CA THR A 608 22.74 29.05 15.81
C THR A 608 22.83 27.56 16.10
N THR A 609 21.67 26.90 16.23
CA THR A 609 21.57 25.45 16.38
C THR A 609 20.73 24.86 15.27
N ASP A 610 21.08 23.65 14.84
CA ASP A 610 20.28 22.85 13.92
C ASP A 610 19.38 21.88 14.71
N THR A 611 18.59 22.41 15.64
CA THR A 611 17.63 21.63 16.45
C THR A 611 16.19 21.58 15.90
N TYR A 612 15.80 22.51 15.00
CA TYR A 612 14.45 22.57 14.44
C TYR A 612 14.12 21.40 13.47
N PRO A 613 12.91 20.89 13.27
CA PRO A 613 12.70 19.80 12.32
C PRO A 613 13.16 20.12 10.88
N GLU A 614 13.90 19.22 10.23
CA GLU A 614 14.55 19.46 8.92
C GLU A 614 13.52 19.76 7.81
N ASP A 615 12.40 19.04 7.83
CA ASP A 615 11.25 19.19 6.92
C ASP A 615 10.59 20.57 6.91
N PHE A 616 10.94 21.40 7.88
CA PHE A 616 10.40 22.75 8.08
C PHE A 616 11.49 23.82 7.97
N ARG A 617 12.64 23.44 7.41
CA ARG A 617 13.74 24.32 7.03
C ARG A 617 13.81 24.35 5.51
N TRP A 618 14.32 25.46 5.01
CA TRP A 618 14.58 25.64 3.60
C TRP A 618 15.93 26.35 3.44
N ARG A 619 16.82 25.76 2.65
CA ARG A 619 18.12 26.32 2.28
C ARG A 619 18.09 26.76 0.83
N VAL A 620 18.52 27.99 0.59
CA VAL A 620 18.69 28.51 -0.77
C VAL A 620 20.13 28.31 -1.18
N LEU A 621 20.38 27.26 -1.96
CA LEU A 621 21.72 26.91 -2.43
C LEU A 621 22.17 27.85 -3.56
N PRO A 622 23.49 28.02 -3.77
CA PRO A 622 24.59 27.51 -2.94
C PRO A 622 24.71 28.20 -1.58
N SER A 623 25.20 27.49 -0.55
CA SER A 623 25.59 28.14 0.70
C SER A 623 26.81 29.03 0.43
N THR A 624 26.82 30.23 1.02
CA THR A 624 27.97 31.14 0.90
C THR A 624 28.86 31.06 2.12
N LEU A 625 30.16 30.88 1.91
CA LEU A 625 31.12 30.75 3.01
C LEU A 625 31.34 32.11 3.70
N PRO A 626 31.36 32.15 5.06
CA PRO A 626 31.50 33.39 5.82
C PRO A 626 32.76 34.22 5.51
N ALA A 627 33.82 33.57 5.03
CA ALA A 627 35.13 34.20 4.77
C ALA A 627 35.24 34.88 3.38
N ALA A 628 34.35 34.54 2.45
CA ALA A 628 34.26 35.16 1.14
C ALA A 628 32.83 34.95 0.59
N PRO A 629 32.00 36.02 0.55
CA PRO A 629 30.65 36.00 0.01
C PRO A 629 30.50 35.38 -1.39
N ASP A 630 31.59 35.38 -2.16
CA ASP A 630 31.66 34.81 -3.51
C ASP A 630 32.20 33.36 -3.56
N SER A 631 32.36 32.71 -2.40
CA SER A 631 32.82 31.33 -2.32
C SER A 631 31.73 30.43 -1.76
N GLN A 632 31.49 29.32 -2.45
CA GLN A 632 30.55 28.26 -2.08
C GLN A 632 31.29 26.94 -1.89
N PRO A 633 30.69 25.95 -1.24
CA PRO A 633 31.14 24.57 -1.33
C PRO A 633 31.25 24.10 -2.78
N THR A 634 32.30 23.33 -3.07
CA THR A 634 32.53 22.76 -4.41
C THR A 634 31.86 21.40 -4.62
N ILE A 635 31.28 20.85 -3.57
CA ILE A 635 30.58 19.56 -3.55
C ILE A 635 29.10 19.85 -3.30
N LEU A 636 28.23 19.27 -4.11
CA LEU A 636 26.81 19.18 -3.83
C LEU A 636 26.49 17.71 -3.54
N VAL A 637 25.84 17.47 -2.42
CA VAL A 637 25.23 16.19 -2.05
C VAL A 637 23.75 16.32 -2.35
N TRP A 638 23.26 15.42 -3.19
CA TRP A 638 21.88 15.37 -3.63
C TRP A 638 21.29 14.05 -3.17
N ASP A 639 20.31 14.12 -2.29
CA ASP A 639 19.55 12.99 -1.79
C ASP A 639 18.13 12.98 -2.37
N GLY A 640 17.82 11.96 -3.17
CA GLY A 640 16.49 11.62 -3.66
C GLY A 640 15.96 10.29 -3.13
N SER A 641 16.61 9.69 -2.12
CA SER A 641 16.24 8.37 -1.58
C SER A 641 14.94 8.39 -0.77
N GLU A 642 14.63 9.53 -0.14
CA GLU A 642 13.59 9.71 0.88
C GLU A 642 13.74 8.90 2.15
N ASP A 643 14.80 8.12 2.25
CA ASP A 643 15.08 7.32 3.43
C ASP A 643 15.96 8.13 4.40
N PRO A 644 15.45 8.51 5.58
CA PRO A 644 16.24 9.20 6.60
C PRO A 644 17.48 8.42 7.04
N ASP A 645 17.43 7.08 7.02
CA ASP A 645 18.53 6.22 7.43
C ASP A 645 19.62 6.18 6.36
N GLU A 646 19.26 6.12 5.07
CA GLU A 646 20.21 6.28 3.98
C GLU A 646 20.85 7.66 3.99
N ARG A 647 20.05 8.72 4.17
CA ARG A 647 20.54 10.09 4.38
C ARG A 647 21.50 10.18 5.55
N ALA A 648 21.15 9.59 6.70
CA ALA A 648 21.98 9.62 7.89
C ALA A 648 23.31 8.88 7.65
N ALA A 649 23.28 7.74 6.96
CA ALA A 649 24.48 7.01 6.56
C ALA A 649 25.35 7.86 5.62
N PHE A 650 24.76 8.51 4.63
CA PHE A 650 25.43 9.40 3.68
C PHE A 650 26.12 10.58 4.37
N LEU A 651 25.42 11.26 5.28
CA LEU A 651 25.94 12.39 6.03
C LEU A 651 27.01 11.96 7.05
N ALA A 652 26.84 10.81 7.71
CA ALA A 652 27.84 10.25 8.62
C ALA A 652 29.15 9.92 7.89
N ALA A 653 29.05 9.31 6.71
CA ALA A 653 30.17 9.03 5.82
C ALA A 653 30.99 10.29 5.49
N LEU A 654 30.33 11.41 5.15
CA LEU A 654 31.01 12.67 4.87
C LEU A 654 31.63 13.28 6.14
N ALA A 655 30.97 13.15 7.29
CA ALA A 655 31.51 13.60 8.56
C ALA A 655 32.78 12.81 8.95
N GLU A 656 32.86 11.51 8.66
CA GLU A 656 34.06 10.69 8.86
C GLU A 656 35.25 11.16 8.00
N LEU A 657 34.98 11.75 6.83
CA LEU A 657 36.00 12.44 6.03
C LEU A 657 36.44 13.79 6.61
N GLY A 658 35.82 14.24 7.70
CA GLY A 658 35.98 15.58 8.25
C GLY A 658 35.34 16.67 7.40
N LEU A 659 34.40 16.30 6.51
CA LEU A 659 33.62 17.26 5.72
C LEU A 659 32.41 17.69 6.54
N GLU A 660 32.14 19.00 6.57
CA GLU A 660 31.01 19.59 7.26
C GLU A 660 30.01 20.18 6.24
N PRO A 661 28.69 19.97 6.44
CA PRO A 661 27.65 20.65 5.68
C PRO A 661 27.83 22.17 5.71
N ASP A 662 27.46 22.85 4.63
CA ASP A 662 27.56 24.30 4.40
C ASP A 662 28.99 24.89 4.42
N ARG A 663 30.00 24.09 4.73
CA ARG A 663 31.42 24.47 4.69
C ARG A 663 32.15 23.77 3.56
N ASP A 664 32.04 22.45 3.51
CA ASP A 664 32.77 21.60 2.58
C ASP A 664 31.87 21.06 1.46
N PHE A 665 30.59 20.85 1.76
CA PHE A 665 29.56 20.48 0.79
C PHE A 665 28.22 21.18 1.08
N ASP A 666 27.44 21.40 0.03
CA ASP A 666 26.03 21.72 0.13
C ASP A 666 25.21 20.44 0.12
N TYR A 667 24.12 20.42 0.85
CA TYR A 667 23.18 19.30 0.90
C TYR A 667 21.82 19.72 0.34
N MET A 668 21.23 18.88 -0.49
CA MET A 668 19.92 19.07 -1.11
C MET A 668 19.13 17.77 -1.03
N ALA A 669 17.95 17.80 -0.41
CA ALA A 669 17.00 16.69 -0.42
C ALA A 669 15.82 16.99 -1.34
N THR A 670 15.39 16.00 -2.13
CA THR A 670 14.29 16.12 -3.11
C THR A 670 13.25 15.03 -2.90
N ARG A 671 11.97 15.39 -3.01
CA ARG A 671 10.79 14.54 -2.78
C ARG A 671 10.14 14.15 -4.14
N PRO A 672 9.20 13.18 -4.21
CA PRO A 672 8.82 12.51 -5.46
C PRO A 672 7.92 13.40 -6.34
N GLU A 673 7.16 14.29 -5.72
CA GLU A 673 6.07 15.03 -6.35
C GLU A 673 6.53 16.38 -6.91
N SER A 674 7.72 16.80 -6.55
CA SER A 674 8.32 18.06 -6.97
C SER A 674 9.56 17.75 -7.78
N ASN A 675 9.56 18.23 -9.02
CA ASN A 675 10.67 18.03 -9.93
C ASN A 675 11.74 19.11 -9.67
N PRO A 676 12.82 18.82 -8.93
CA PRO A 676 13.88 19.79 -8.63
C PRO A 676 14.55 20.32 -9.91
N PHE A 677 14.61 19.50 -10.97
CA PHE A 677 15.25 19.86 -12.23
C PHE A 677 14.43 20.82 -13.09
N VAL A 678 13.16 21.07 -12.77
CA VAL A 678 12.37 22.12 -13.44
C VAL A 678 12.93 23.51 -13.13
N GLN A 679 13.73 23.68 -12.06
CA GLN A 679 14.20 24.99 -11.61
C GLN A 679 15.73 25.16 -11.57
N VAL A 680 16.50 24.07 -11.64
CA VAL A 680 17.96 24.10 -11.58
C VAL A 680 18.56 24.00 -12.98
N ASN A 681 19.09 25.09 -13.53
CA ASN A 681 19.77 25.05 -14.83
C ASN A 681 21.28 24.76 -14.68
N PRO A 682 21.99 24.32 -15.73
CA PRO A 682 23.43 24.05 -15.64
C PRO A 682 24.28 25.21 -15.09
N ALA A 683 23.85 26.47 -15.32
CA ALA A 683 24.58 27.64 -14.85
C ALA A 683 24.45 27.84 -13.34
N SER A 684 23.33 27.46 -12.71
CA SER A 684 23.21 27.50 -11.24
C SER A 684 24.07 26.44 -10.55
N LEU A 685 24.40 25.34 -11.23
CA LEU A 685 25.31 24.31 -10.73
C LEU A 685 26.79 24.59 -11.03
N ALA A 686 27.12 25.66 -11.76
CA ALA A 686 28.47 25.87 -12.29
C ALA A 686 29.56 26.01 -11.22
N GLY A 687 29.20 26.41 -9.99
CA GLY A 687 30.10 26.50 -8.84
C GLY A 687 30.48 25.15 -8.24
N TYR A 688 29.68 24.12 -8.46
CA TYR A 688 29.99 22.75 -8.01
C TYR A 688 30.95 22.07 -8.99
N ALA A 689 32.01 21.49 -8.46
CA ALA A 689 32.94 20.65 -9.19
C ALA A 689 32.59 19.16 -9.08
N THR A 690 31.88 18.79 -8.01
CA THR A 690 31.45 17.43 -7.72
C THR A 690 29.98 17.43 -7.31
N ILE A 691 29.21 16.50 -7.86
CA ILE A 691 27.86 16.16 -7.39
C ILE A 691 27.90 14.70 -6.94
N LEU A 692 27.49 14.44 -5.70
CA LEU A 692 27.21 13.12 -5.20
C LEU A 692 25.69 12.99 -5.13
N MET A 693 25.12 12.01 -5.81
CA MET A 693 23.68 11.87 -6.00
C MET A 693 23.25 10.48 -5.57
N ASP A 694 22.29 10.38 -4.68
CA ASP A 694 21.60 9.12 -4.38
C ASP A 694 20.15 9.24 -4.80
N VAL A 695 19.66 8.27 -5.58
CA VAL A 695 18.24 8.20 -5.97
C VAL A 695 17.50 7.11 -5.19
N GLY A 696 18.16 6.42 -4.27
CA GLY A 696 17.59 5.35 -3.44
C GLY A 696 16.95 4.24 -4.28
N ASP A 697 15.75 3.81 -3.88
CA ASP A 697 14.97 2.77 -4.57
C ASP A 697 14.28 3.25 -5.86
N ARG A 698 14.58 4.46 -6.32
CA ARG A 698 13.81 5.09 -7.39
C ARG A 698 14.43 4.98 -8.76
N ALA A 699 13.51 4.83 -9.69
CA ALA A 699 13.66 5.27 -11.05
C ALA A 699 13.89 6.79 -11.11
N LEU A 700 14.96 7.24 -11.77
CA LEU A 700 14.93 8.57 -12.36
C LEU A 700 13.70 8.61 -13.30
N THR A 701 12.82 9.61 -13.24
CA THR A 701 11.55 9.64 -14.02
C THR A 701 11.63 10.70 -15.13
N TRP A 702 11.44 10.32 -16.40
CA TRP A 702 12.09 11.06 -17.50
C TRP A 702 11.20 11.98 -18.33
N GLY A 703 11.67 13.23 -18.40
CA GLY A 703 11.35 14.21 -19.43
C GLY A 703 12.29 15.42 -19.41
N TRP A 704 12.74 15.85 -18.23
CA TRP A 704 13.47 17.12 -18.02
C TRP A 704 14.72 17.00 -17.11
N GLU A 705 14.87 15.88 -16.41
CA GLU A 705 15.80 15.68 -15.28
C GLU A 705 17.25 15.45 -15.71
N THR A 706 17.49 14.92 -16.91
CA THR A 706 18.85 14.74 -17.46
C THR A 706 19.49 15.97 -18.03
N GLY A 707 18.67 16.91 -18.53
CA GLY A 707 19.18 18.06 -19.27
C GLY A 707 20.15 18.88 -18.44
N ASN A 708 19.96 18.85 -17.11
CA ASN A 708 20.74 19.64 -16.16
C ASN A 708 22.04 18.95 -15.74
N PRO A 709 22.08 17.68 -15.28
CA PRO A 709 23.35 16.96 -15.06
C PRO A 709 24.19 16.89 -16.33
N GLN A 710 23.59 16.58 -17.49
CA GLN A 710 24.31 16.54 -18.76
C GLN A 710 24.84 17.92 -19.17
N GLY A 711 24.02 18.97 -19.05
CA GLY A 711 24.44 20.34 -19.32
C GLY A 711 25.54 20.81 -18.37
N TRP A 712 25.47 20.42 -17.09
CA TRP A 712 26.49 20.72 -16.08
C TRP A 712 27.80 20.00 -16.36
N LEU A 713 27.76 18.70 -16.68
CA LEU A 713 28.92 17.94 -17.14
C LEU A 713 29.53 18.57 -18.41
N GLY A 714 28.70 19.14 -19.28
CA GLY A 714 29.09 19.88 -20.48
C GLY A 714 29.87 21.18 -20.21
N LEU A 715 29.82 21.73 -18.98
CA LEU A 715 30.70 22.83 -18.56
C LEU A 715 32.16 22.39 -18.43
N GLY A 716 32.40 21.07 -18.39
CA GLY A 716 33.70 20.42 -18.43
C GLY A 716 34.38 20.28 -17.08
N SER A 717 35.26 19.27 -16.98
CA SER A 717 36.03 18.94 -15.77
C SER A 717 35.18 18.76 -14.49
N ARG A 718 34.00 18.13 -14.62
CA ARG A 718 33.06 17.85 -13.53
C ARG A 718 33.11 16.39 -13.08
N ASN A 719 32.66 16.12 -11.85
CA ASN A 719 32.58 14.75 -11.32
C ASN A 719 31.17 14.46 -10.81
N LEU A 720 30.47 13.51 -11.42
CA LEU A 720 29.20 12.99 -10.93
C LEU A 720 29.44 11.60 -10.34
N MET A 721 28.94 11.36 -9.14
CA MET A 721 28.81 10.02 -8.58
C MET A 721 27.32 9.80 -8.31
N VAL A 722 26.75 8.72 -8.82
CA VAL A 722 25.31 8.42 -8.71
C VAL A 722 25.09 7.01 -8.16
N PHE A 723 24.14 6.88 -7.25
CA PHE A 723 23.72 5.66 -6.57
C PHE A 723 22.21 5.47 -6.74
N GLY A 724 21.72 4.23 -6.73
CA GLY A 724 20.30 3.90 -6.71
C GLY A 724 19.97 2.51 -7.26
N ASN A 725 18.96 1.86 -6.69
CA ASN A 725 18.61 0.47 -7.01
C ASN A 725 17.92 0.32 -8.38
N ASN A 726 17.17 1.34 -8.81
CA ASN A 726 16.44 1.37 -10.09
C ASN A 726 16.94 2.50 -11.02
N LEU A 727 18.22 2.84 -10.90
CA LEU A 727 18.90 3.93 -11.60
C LEU A 727 18.68 3.92 -13.13
N LEU A 728 18.67 2.73 -13.73
CA LEU A 728 18.52 2.47 -15.17
C LEU A 728 17.13 1.92 -15.53
N GLU A 729 16.44 1.17 -14.65
CA GLU A 729 15.08 0.64 -14.89
C GLU A 729 14.03 1.73 -15.06
N GLY A 730 14.19 2.91 -14.43
CA GLY A 730 13.26 4.05 -14.60
C GLY A 730 13.01 4.52 -16.03
N ALA A 731 13.84 4.10 -16.98
CA ALA A 731 13.64 4.32 -18.41
C ALA A 731 12.57 3.41 -19.06
N TYR A 732 11.94 2.50 -18.31
CA TYR A 732 11.13 1.39 -18.83
C TYR A 732 9.65 1.70 -19.10
N TYR A 733 9.07 2.81 -18.60
CA TYR A 733 7.68 3.21 -18.87
C TYR A 733 7.45 3.80 -20.29
N GLY A 734 8.01 3.16 -21.32
CA GLY A 734 7.57 3.29 -22.72
C GLY A 734 8.54 3.97 -23.69
N THR A 735 9.59 4.64 -23.21
CA THR A 735 10.68 5.13 -24.06
C THR A 735 12.01 5.05 -23.32
N ARG A 736 12.75 3.95 -23.55
CA ARG A 736 14.20 3.90 -23.27
C ARG A 736 14.81 5.14 -23.88
N THR A 737 15.23 6.10 -23.06
CA THR A 737 15.94 7.26 -23.57
C THR A 737 17.42 6.89 -23.59
N PRO A 738 18.07 6.87 -24.76
CA PRO A 738 19.53 6.70 -24.88
C PRO A 738 20.35 7.66 -24.00
N LEU A 739 19.71 8.72 -23.52
CA LEU A 739 20.29 9.81 -22.76
C LEU A 739 20.89 9.40 -21.40
N ILE A 740 20.30 8.44 -20.67
CA ILE A 740 20.87 7.94 -19.40
C ILE A 740 22.08 7.09 -19.69
N GLU A 741 21.93 6.12 -20.59
CA GLU A 741 23.00 5.20 -20.96
C GLU A 741 24.20 5.99 -21.51
N ASP A 742 23.95 7.07 -22.26
CA ASP A 742 24.97 8.02 -22.72
C ASP A 742 25.55 8.87 -21.57
N LEU A 743 24.78 9.20 -20.53
CA LEU A 743 25.26 9.96 -19.37
C LEU A 743 26.19 9.10 -18.50
N VAL A 744 25.68 7.95 -18.04
CA VAL A 744 26.36 7.07 -17.09
C VAL A 744 27.31 6.08 -17.76
N GLY A 745 27.18 5.88 -19.07
CA GLY A 745 28.00 4.95 -19.86
C GLY A 745 27.70 3.48 -19.58
N ALA A 746 26.51 3.14 -19.10
CA ALA A 746 26.07 1.78 -18.76
C ALA A 746 24.71 1.49 -19.38
N ALA A 747 24.45 0.23 -19.73
CA ALA A 747 23.18 -0.24 -20.27
C ALA A 747 22.47 -1.16 -19.28
N LEU A 748 21.14 -1.07 -19.22
CA LEU A 748 20.32 -1.98 -18.44
C LEU A 748 20.29 -3.36 -19.10
N THR A 749 20.74 -4.37 -18.37
CA THR A 749 20.68 -5.78 -18.77
C THR A 749 19.38 -6.43 -18.28
N ALA A 750 18.99 -6.15 -17.03
CA ALA A 750 17.75 -6.56 -16.40
C ALA A 750 17.47 -5.70 -15.17
N SER A 751 16.23 -5.67 -14.69
CA SER A 751 15.83 -4.96 -13.47
C SER A 751 16.38 -5.55 -12.17
N ARG A 752 16.80 -6.83 -12.21
CA ARG A 752 17.33 -7.55 -11.04
C ARG A 752 18.67 -8.18 -11.36
N VAL A 753 19.66 -7.90 -10.51
CA VAL A 753 21.02 -8.45 -10.64
C VAL A 753 21.10 -9.91 -10.21
N GLY A 754 20.25 -10.36 -9.28
CA GLY A 754 20.33 -11.67 -8.63
C GLY A 754 20.60 -12.85 -9.59
N PRO A 755 19.82 -13.01 -10.68
CA PRO A 755 20.03 -14.07 -11.67
C PRO A 755 21.40 -14.05 -12.37
N PHE A 756 22.10 -12.90 -12.37
CA PHE A 756 23.38 -12.71 -13.03
C PHE A 756 24.58 -12.87 -12.10
N ILE A 757 24.37 -12.95 -10.79
CA ILE A 757 25.42 -13.07 -9.76
C ILE A 757 25.23 -14.31 -8.89
N ASP A 758 24.72 -15.39 -9.48
CA ASP A 758 24.44 -16.68 -8.83
C ASP A 758 23.51 -16.57 -7.60
N GLY A 759 22.54 -15.64 -7.64
CA GLY A 759 21.56 -15.46 -6.57
C GLY A 759 22.12 -14.86 -5.28
N GLN A 760 23.31 -14.25 -5.31
CA GLN A 760 23.89 -13.59 -4.15
C GLN A 760 22.99 -12.43 -3.66
N ALA A 761 22.44 -12.56 -2.45
CA ALA A 761 21.75 -11.47 -1.75
C ALA A 761 22.72 -10.38 -1.29
N VAL A 762 23.92 -10.80 -0.84
CA VAL A 762 25.02 -9.91 -0.45
C VAL A 762 26.23 -10.25 -1.32
N ALA A 763 26.68 -9.30 -2.12
CA ALA A 763 27.71 -9.54 -3.13
C ALA A 763 28.96 -8.71 -2.87
N GLY A 764 30.13 -9.34 -2.91
CA GLY A 764 31.40 -8.61 -2.88
C GLY A 764 31.62 -7.84 -4.18
N LEU A 765 32.18 -6.64 -4.10
CA LEU A 765 32.61 -5.85 -5.25
C LEU A 765 34.12 -5.65 -5.21
N VAL A 766 34.80 -5.98 -6.31
CA VAL A 766 36.25 -5.87 -6.42
C VAL A 766 36.62 -4.81 -7.46
N PRO A 767 37.54 -3.88 -7.16
CA PRO A 767 38.01 -2.91 -8.14
C PRO A 767 38.65 -3.58 -9.36
N THR A 768 38.31 -3.12 -10.56
CA THR A 768 38.90 -3.63 -11.82
C THR A 768 40.24 -3.01 -12.17
N GLY A 769 40.58 -1.89 -11.52
CA GLY A 769 41.74 -1.07 -11.85
C GLY A 769 41.48 -0.05 -12.98
N ALA A 770 40.24 0.12 -13.44
CA ALA A 770 39.87 1.14 -14.43
C ALA A 770 40.20 2.56 -13.96
N LEU A 771 40.15 2.82 -12.65
CA LEU A 771 40.63 4.06 -12.05
C LEU A 771 41.80 3.81 -11.10
N ALA A 772 42.94 4.43 -11.38
CA ALA A 772 44.12 4.34 -10.53
C ALA A 772 43.84 4.93 -9.14
N GLY A 773 44.15 4.16 -8.09
CA GLY A 773 43.99 4.58 -6.69
C GLY A 773 42.76 4.00 -5.98
N ILE A 774 41.84 3.37 -6.71
CA ILE A 774 40.77 2.58 -6.10
C ILE A 774 41.29 1.17 -5.83
N THR A 775 41.47 0.83 -4.56
CA THR A 775 41.91 -0.50 -4.10
C THR A 775 40.97 -1.13 -3.09
N THR A 776 39.96 -0.39 -2.64
CA THR A 776 39.02 -0.82 -1.60
C THR A 776 37.97 -1.74 -2.22
N ALA A 777 37.91 -2.98 -1.75
CA ALA A 777 36.78 -3.87 -2.03
C ALA A 777 35.56 -3.40 -1.24
N LEU A 778 34.37 -3.58 -1.82
CA LEU A 778 33.10 -3.22 -1.22
C LEU A 778 32.23 -4.47 -1.05
N VAL A 779 31.13 -4.29 -0.34
CA VAL A 779 30.03 -5.24 -0.26
C VAL A 779 28.76 -4.48 -0.62
N ALA A 780 27.96 -5.07 -1.50
CA ALA A 780 26.64 -4.63 -1.88
C ALA A 780 25.60 -5.53 -1.22
N ASP A 781 24.68 -4.95 -0.45
CA ASP A 781 23.53 -5.65 0.11
C ASP A 781 22.30 -5.40 -0.78
N GLY A 782 21.94 -6.39 -1.59
CA GLY A 782 20.79 -6.30 -2.49
C GLY A 782 19.47 -6.73 -1.89
N GLY A 783 19.40 -6.92 -0.56
CA GLY A 783 18.23 -7.49 0.09
C GLY A 783 17.95 -8.92 -0.37
N ASN A 784 16.70 -9.37 -0.23
CA ASN A 784 16.28 -10.68 -0.72
C ASN A 784 16.27 -10.66 -2.26
N ASN A 785 17.15 -11.42 -2.91
CA ASN A 785 17.22 -11.67 -4.36
C ASN A 785 17.95 -10.64 -5.25
N GLY A 786 18.67 -9.66 -4.70
CA GLY A 786 19.45 -8.71 -5.52
C GLY A 786 18.54 -7.79 -6.33
N GLU A 787 17.69 -7.04 -5.63
CA GLU A 787 16.60 -6.20 -6.14
C GLU A 787 17.05 -4.89 -6.80
N PHE A 788 18.25 -4.88 -7.36
CA PHE A 788 18.80 -3.68 -7.99
C PHE A 788 19.30 -3.98 -9.41
N ASP A 789 19.44 -2.92 -10.21
CA ASP A 789 19.67 -3.00 -11.65
C ASP A 789 20.88 -3.87 -12.03
N ALA A 790 20.63 -4.84 -12.90
CA ALA A 790 21.69 -5.55 -13.59
C ALA A 790 22.23 -4.65 -14.71
N MET A 791 23.37 -3.99 -14.50
CA MET A 791 23.97 -3.11 -15.51
C MET A 791 25.21 -3.71 -16.16
N ALA A 792 25.44 -3.37 -17.43
CA ALA A 792 26.67 -3.70 -18.14
C ALA A 792 27.33 -2.41 -18.69
N PRO A 793 28.67 -2.32 -18.75
CA PRO A 793 29.34 -1.18 -19.36
C PRO A 793 28.94 -1.03 -20.84
N ALA A 794 28.58 0.19 -21.24
CA ALA A 794 28.29 0.57 -22.63
C ALA A 794 29.42 1.45 -23.18
N ALA A 795 29.25 2.78 -23.15
CA ALA A 795 30.33 3.73 -23.46
C ALA A 795 31.35 3.89 -22.31
N GLY A 796 30.97 3.47 -21.10
CA GLY A 796 31.80 3.45 -19.91
C GLY A 796 32.67 2.21 -19.80
N GLN A 797 33.45 2.17 -18.73
CA GLN A 797 34.34 1.06 -18.36
C GLN A 797 33.91 0.52 -17.00
N GLU A 798 33.98 -0.80 -16.82
CA GLU A 798 33.71 -1.43 -15.52
C GLU A 798 34.69 -0.91 -14.47
N LEU A 799 34.17 -0.35 -13.38
CA LEU A 799 34.96 0.16 -12.26
C LEU A 799 35.04 -0.85 -11.12
N TYR A 800 33.93 -1.54 -10.84
CA TYR A 800 33.82 -2.62 -9.87
C TYR A 800 33.16 -3.83 -10.53
N ALA A 801 33.78 -4.99 -10.38
CA ALA A 801 33.22 -6.27 -10.79
C ALA A 801 32.63 -6.99 -9.56
N PHE A 802 31.53 -7.72 -9.77
CA PHE A 802 31.01 -8.62 -8.73
C PHE A 802 32.00 -9.77 -8.48
N ALA A 803 32.22 -10.09 -7.21
CA ALA A 803 32.97 -11.24 -6.77
C ALA A 803 32.08 -12.50 -6.85
N ALA A 804 32.68 -13.62 -7.23
CA ALA A 804 32.04 -14.92 -7.02
C ALA A 804 31.93 -15.20 -5.50
N PRO A 805 31.06 -16.13 -5.06
CA PRO A 805 30.92 -16.50 -3.64
C PRO A 805 32.23 -16.88 -2.92
N GLY A 806 33.29 -17.23 -3.66
CA GLY A 806 34.65 -17.49 -3.14
C GLY A 806 35.59 -16.27 -3.07
N GLY A 807 35.10 -15.04 -3.31
CA GLY A 807 35.88 -13.80 -3.23
C GLY A 807 36.79 -13.49 -4.43
N GLY A 808 36.77 -14.33 -5.48
CA GLY A 808 37.48 -14.05 -6.73
C GLY A 808 36.74 -13.02 -7.58
N ALA A 809 37.47 -12.04 -8.15
CA ALA A 809 36.88 -11.06 -9.06
C ALA A 809 36.47 -11.69 -10.40
N GLY A 810 35.24 -11.41 -10.85
CA GLY A 810 34.83 -11.45 -12.24
C GLY A 810 34.68 -12.83 -12.89
N GLY A 811 33.42 -13.17 -13.14
CA GLY A 811 32.96 -14.02 -14.25
C GLY A 811 31.57 -13.64 -14.78
N TYR A 812 30.91 -12.66 -14.14
CA TYR A 812 29.53 -12.27 -14.41
C TYR A 812 29.43 -11.25 -15.55
N PRO A 813 28.34 -11.25 -16.33
CA PRO A 813 28.15 -10.32 -17.46
C PRO A 813 27.73 -8.91 -17.04
N VAL A 814 27.68 -8.64 -15.73
CA VAL A 814 27.18 -7.41 -15.12
C VAL A 814 28.26 -6.76 -14.24
N ALA A 815 28.24 -5.43 -14.18
CA ALA A 815 29.18 -4.61 -13.43
C ALA A 815 28.54 -4.12 -12.12
N GLY A 816 29.32 -4.09 -11.04
CA GLY A 816 28.89 -3.50 -9.76
C GLY A 816 29.06 -1.97 -9.71
N ALA A 817 29.90 -1.41 -10.58
CA ALA A 817 29.99 0.03 -10.83
C ALA A 817 30.57 0.31 -12.22
N VAL A 818 30.18 1.42 -12.85
CA VAL A 818 30.71 1.85 -14.15
C VAL A 818 31.31 3.25 -14.03
N LEU A 819 32.48 3.46 -14.65
CA LEU A 819 33.10 4.76 -14.86
C LEU A 819 32.91 5.18 -16.32
N HIS A 820 32.33 6.35 -16.54
CA HIS A 820 32.21 6.96 -17.86
C HIS A 820 32.90 8.33 -17.91
N GLU A 821 33.60 8.60 -19.00
CA GLU A 821 34.21 9.90 -19.28
C GLU A 821 33.58 10.48 -20.56
N PRO A 822 32.47 11.24 -20.46
CA PRO A 822 31.76 11.74 -21.63
C PRO A 822 32.68 12.51 -22.57
N ALA A 823 32.71 12.09 -23.84
CA ALA A 823 33.66 12.58 -24.82
C ALA A 823 33.63 14.11 -24.95
N GLY A 824 34.82 14.72 -24.94
CA GLY A 824 34.98 16.17 -25.15
C GLY A 824 34.66 17.05 -23.94
N THR A 825 34.19 16.50 -22.81
CA THR A 825 33.90 17.28 -21.59
C THR A 825 35.08 17.31 -20.60
N GLY A 826 35.88 16.23 -20.56
CA GLY A 826 36.85 16.03 -19.47
C GLY A 826 36.20 15.78 -18.10
N SER A 827 34.89 15.56 -18.08
CA SER A 827 34.11 15.22 -16.90
C SER A 827 34.08 13.70 -16.70
N ARG A 828 33.71 13.27 -15.50
CA ARG A 828 33.63 11.86 -15.08
C ARG A 828 32.29 11.58 -14.43
N VAL A 829 31.75 10.41 -14.72
CA VAL A 829 30.53 9.88 -14.12
C VAL A 829 30.85 8.51 -13.55
N VAL A 830 30.57 8.30 -12.28
CA VAL A 830 30.62 6.99 -11.64
C VAL A 830 29.20 6.61 -11.27
N ALA A 831 28.74 5.47 -11.74
CA ALA A 831 27.41 4.95 -11.44
C ALA A 831 27.50 3.65 -10.66
N PHE A 832 26.76 3.57 -9.56
CA PHE A 832 26.46 2.36 -8.82
C PHE A 832 24.98 2.04 -9.03
N PRO A 833 24.62 0.82 -9.42
CA PRO A 833 23.23 0.41 -9.57
C PRO A 833 22.67 -0.01 -8.20
N ILE A 834 23.14 0.60 -7.12
CA ILE A 834 22.89 0.23 -5.73
C ILE A 834 22.77 1.53 -4.94
N ALA A 835 21.76 1.65 -4.08
CA ALA A 835 21.59 2.79 -3.17
C ALA A 835 22.78 2.92 -2.21
N PHE A 836 23.13 4.13 -1.78
CA PHE A 836 24.34 4.32 -0.98
C PHE A 836 24.28 3.61 0.37
N GLY A 837 23.10 3.59 1.01
CA GLY A 837 22.88 2.92 2.29
C GLY A 837 23.12 1.40 2.25
N ARG A 838 23.17 0.81 1.05
CA ARG A 838 23.38 -0.62 0.79
C ARG A 838 24.82 -0.97 0.43
N LEU A 839 25.75 -0.01 0.49
CA LEU A 839 27.18 -0.21 0.23
C LEU A 839 27.99 -0.13 1.53
N ALA A 840 28.87 -1.10 1.75
CA ALA A 840 29.77 -1.14 2.89
C ALA A 840 31.19 -1.59 2.50
N THR A 841 32.17 -1.35 3.37
CA THR A 841 33.39 -2.17 3.33
C THR A 841 33.13 -3.55 3.95
N PRO A 842 33.92 -4.57 3.59
CA PRO A 842 33.81 -5.90 4.18
C PRO A 842 33.84 -5.92 5.72
N ASP A 843 34.64 -5.05 6.35
CA ASP A 843 34.75 -4.97 7.81
C ASP A 843 33.61 -4.17 8.46
N GLY A 844 32.90 -3.33 7.69
CA GLY A 844 31.77 -2.52 8.14
C GLY A 844 30.40 -3.17 7.96
N HIS A 845 30.31 -4.28 7.22
CA HIS A 845 29.04 -4.97 6.96
C HIS A 845 28.56 -5.78 8.18
N THR A 846 27.39 -5.44 8.72
CA THR A 846 26.79 -6.08 9.91
C THR A 846 25.63 -7.03 9.60
N GLY A 847 25.18 -7.12 8.34
CA GLY A 847 24.14 -8.05 7.87
C GLY A 847 24.62 -9.51 7.80
N PRO A 848 23.70 -10.49 7.62
CA PRO A 848 23.92 -11.88 7.99
C PRO A 848 25.05 -12.49 7.19
N ARG A 849 26.17 -12.77 7.87
CA ARG A 849 27.17 -13.72 7.39
C ARG A 849 26.46 -15.06 7.20
N SER A 850 26.13 -15.42 5.96
CA SER A 850 26.02 -16.81 5.59
C SER A 850 27.26 -17.54 6.09
N ALA A 851 27.03 -18.71 6.70
CA ALA A 851 27.97 -19.43 7.55
C ALA A 851 29.39 -19.55 6.94
N PRO A 852 30.46 -19.55 7.76
CA PRO A 852 31.76 -20.00 7.27
C PRO A 852 31.60 -21.44 6.77
N ALA A 853 32.15 -21.70 5.60
CA ALA A 853 32.25 -23.03 5.02
C ALA A 853 32.90 -24.01 6.01
N ASP A 854 32.19 -25.10 6.27
CA ASP A 854 32.72 -26.48 6.33
C ASP A 854 31.73 -27.41 5.61
#